data_AF-A0AAE9M8F5-F1
#
_entry.id   AF-A0AAE9M8F5-F1
#
_cell.length_a   1.000
_cell.length_b   1.000
_cell.length_c   1.000
_cell.angle_alpha   90.00
_cell.angle_beta   90.00
_cell.angle_gamma   90.00
#
_symmetry.space_group_name_H-M   'P 1'
#
loop_
_entity.id
_entity.type
_entity.pdbx_description
1 polymer ?
#
loop_
_entity_poly.entity_id
_entity_poly.type
_entity_poly.pdbx_seq_one_letter_code
_entity_poly.pdbx_strand_id
1 'polypeptide(L)'
;MSQIYLYQNSLNKNEVDVIDTENILYEFLKIKNQFPQAKIYLGNPCPENDITPSINDKASIARLTEIADECSIVCHPGELSSFVTWVATKILGSAVSALVKVPKPNMSNNGSMSGSSNNNLSNPENRARLKERIPFILGRVKAIPDLFAPVIKYFKDGVEVEESLMCICENPVQVSNFKSGDTPIQEIPGTSISVYGQNQSIVGSETIFKWGDTFDQPPVISRQNASINGQTLLPPNSTRIEASDIYFQYPNLIKANDQGTADRFNAFDINDSLVISGANFGIDEISITGQVDVDNTNNTFSIASTQTVVDFQSFRKINVTSLLVTDPVNGQLDLAGLYNIESITYISGVYTIHLLNPVSTNSNFANLTEVLTANISANLTANTGGIFLDGNYIVTGVDIANKQISLATPSAVNDDWNKLADLADQKTGTGTIKLRGSQENYIGWFTIESQKATGLLLNFQALNGIYQGSDAKFVDIFVEYQQVLNGTPTGTVYNQTIRLNGKANNRDSVGGSMWITLPFTGAVRFRARRTNDNGDAVDLSDETKFYTAYAYHYLSKLVYDNRIVLRQRTQATRAATAIESRQTNCIAESLVYTYRSGTKSESRIPSRFIPDLVIELALHKLIGRTTLNDINIEKLYSVFDDVVDYFGSEKMAEFNYTIDDKNQSFEEILRMLAGVSCCNDRRVNRKIYFEFEKSDREPFLLFNHRNKKIKTEVRTIRTKPENNYDGVELTYVDSEAGWIEKTLKLPNEQITNPKRIEGYGIVYKEQAHIIGWRAWNKIQFQSVNCRFSCYAEGELVGATDPVAVVDDTRLAETFFGDPSEAILSGEVLAWNGLSITGSQPCKLSTEHSFVIHLQLKSGYIDIIPVTQGPTDFDFVLARPPVEALVTEGEVKTVYSLTTDDRQDEDLFLITKKRRAGIFENELTLVNLDERYYQNDGDIKNNLI
;
A
#
# COMPACT_ATOMS: atom_id res chain seq x y z
N MET A 1 -82.80 -13.65 16.09
CA MET A 1 -82.48 -14.27 14.80
C MET A 1 -81.23 -13.59 14.29
N SER A 2 -80.23 -14.38 13.92
CA SER A 2 -78.96 -13.93 13.34
C SER A 2 -79.04 -14.14 11.83
N GLN A 3 -78.48 -13.22 11.04
CA GLN A 3 -78.47 -13.35 9.58
C GLN A 3 -77.18 -14.01 9.08
N ILE A 4 -77.35 -14.97 8.17
CA ILE A 4 -76.25 -15.66 7.49
C ILE A 4 -76.31 -15.33 6.00
N TYR A 5 -75.22 -14.80 5.46
CA TYR A 5 -75.01 -14.62 4.03
C TYR A 5 -74.24 -15.82 3.46
N LEU A 6 -74.89 -16.66 2.67
CA LEU A 6 -74.31 -17.85 2.06
C LEU A 6 -73.85 -17.57 0.62
N TYR A 7 -72.53 -17.64 0.40
CA TYR A 7 -71.90 -17.52 -0.92
C TYR A 7 -71.63 -18.92 -1.48
N GLN A 8 -72.56 -19.46 -2.28
CA GLN A 8 -72.45 -20.82 -2.84
C GLN A 8 -71.33 -20.95 -3.90
N ASN A 9 -71.05 -19.89 -4.66
CA ASN A 9 -70.00 -19.82 -5.66
C ASN A 9 -69.35 -18.43 -5.61
N SER A 10 -68.08 -18.35 -5.22
CA SER A 10 -67.35 -17.08 -5.05
C SER A 10 -67.07 -16.31 -6.35
N LEU A 11 -67.36 -16.88 -7.52
CA LEU A 11 -67.20 -16.26 -8.83
C LEU A 11 -68.54 -15.95 -9.54
N ASN A 12 -69.70 -16.23 -8.92
CA ASN A 12 -71.00 -15.99 -9.56
C ASN A 12 -71.93 -15.14 -8.68
N LYS A 13 -72.49 -14.11 -9.31
CA LYS A 13 -73.01 -12.88 -8.67
C LYS A 13 -74.46 -12.97 -8.16
N ASN A 14 -75.17 -14.04 -8.51
CA ASN A 14 -76.64 -14.07 -8.48
C ASN A 14 -77.25 -14.91 -7.35
N GLU A 15 -76.45 -15.66 -6.59
CA GLU A 15 -76.92 -16.57 -5.53
C GLU A 15 -76.13 -16.34 -4.23
N VAL A 16 -76.50 -15.25 -3.54
CA VAL A 16 -76.18 -15.03 -2.13
C VAL A 16 -77.46 -15.27 -1.33
N ASP A 17 -77.60 -16.44 -0.72
CA ASP A 17 -78.79 -16.76 0.08
C ASP A 17 -78.68 -16.07 1.44
N VAL A 18 -79.69 -15.29 1.81
CA VAL A 18 -79.83 -14.72 3.16
C VAL A 18 -80.67 -15.68 3.99
N ILE A 19 -80.08 -16.24 5.04
CA ILE A 19 -80.72 -17.22 5.93
C ILE A 19 -80.87 -16.57 7.31
N ASP A 20 -82.08 -16.15 7.66
CA ASP A 20 -82.47 -15.83 9.04
C ASP A 20 -82.51 -17.13 9.87
N THR A 21 -81.77 -17.20 10.98
CA THR A 21 -81.76 -18.40 11.85
C THR A 21 -81.76 -18.06 13.34
N GLU A 22 -82.23 -18.99 14.16
CA GLU A 22 -82.04 -18.97 15.63
C GLU A 22 -80.87 -19.86 16.07
N ASN A 23 -80.23 -20.59 15.14
CA ASN A 23 -79.10 -21.47 15.43
C ASN A 23 -78.12 -21.49 14.25
N ILE A 24 -77.03 -20.72 14.37
CA ILE A 24 -75.99 -20.58 13.34
C ILE A 24 -75.25 -21.90 13.13
N LEU A 25 -74.90 -22.59 14.22
CA LEU A 25 -74.21 -23.88 14.18
C LEU A 25 -74.95 -24.94 13.35
N TYR A 26 -76.28 -25.03 13.50
CA TYR A 26 -77.10 -26.02 12.78
C TYR A 26 -77.11 -25.80 11.27
N GLU A 27 -77.37 -24.57 10.82
CA GLU A 27 -77.37 -24.24 9.39
C GLU A 27 -75.96 -24.31 8.79
N PHE A 28 -74.92 -23.90 9.52
CA PHE A 28 -73.53 -24.08 9.09
C PHE A 28 -73.16 -25.56 8.89
N LEU A 29 -73.52 -26.46 9.81
CA LEU A 29 -73.23 -27.89 9.69
C LEU A 29 -73.97 -28.54 8.50
N LYS A 30 -75.21 -28.11 8.25
CA LYS A 30 -76.02 -28.52 7.08
C LYS A 30 -75.37 -28.08 5.76
N ILE A 31 -74.89 -26.85 5.67
CA ILE A 31 -74.17 -26.33 4.49
C ILE A 31 -72.82 -27.03 4.34
N LYS A 32 -72.05 -27.22 5.42
CA LYS A 32 -70.75 -27.90 5.39
C LYS A 32 -70.86 -29.38 5.00
N ASN A 33 -72.01 -30.02 5.24
CA ASN A 33 -72.29 -31.38 4.75
C ASN A 33 -72.54 -31.44 3.22
N GLN A 34 -72.91 -30.32 2.59
CA GLN A 34 -73.01 -30.20 1.13
C GLN A 34 -71.69 -29.70 0.51
N PHE A 35 -70.99 -28.80 1.21
CA PHE A 35 -69.73 -28.20 0.79
C PHE A 35 -68.65 -28.43 1.88
N PRO A 36 -67.90 -29.55 1.85
CA PRO A 36 -67.00 -29.94 2.94
C PRO A 36 -65.94 -28.90 3.34
N GLN A 37 -65.49 -28.09 2.37
CA GLN A 37 -64.52 -27.03 2.56
C GLN A 37 -65.11 -25.72 3.12
N ALA A 38 -66.44 -25.60 3.27
CA ALA A 38 -67.09 -24.35 3.64
C ALA A 38 -66.62 -23.82 5.01
N LYS A 39 -66.39 -22.51 5.06
CA LYS A 39 -65.98 -21.75 6.25
C LYS A 39 -67.05 -20.74 6.65
N ILE A 40 -67.10 -20.41 7.94
CA ILE A 40 -68.00 -19.40 8.50
C ILE A 40 -67.21 -18.29 9.18
N TYR A 41 -67.64 -17.05 8.95
CA TYR A 41 -66.98 -15.83 9.38
C TYR A 41 -67.97 -14.91 10.09
N LEU A 42 -67.49 -14.14 11.08
CA LEU A 42 -68.25 -13.08 11.73
C LEU A 42 -68.25 -11.83 10.84
N GLY A 43 -69.42 -11.36 10.40
CA GLY A 43 -69.53 -10.27 9.42
C GLY A 43 -68.80 -10.58 8.11
N ASN A 44 -67.90 -9.68 7.69
CA ASN A 44 -67.13 -9.82 6.44
C ASN A 44 -66.11 -10.98 6.48
N PRO A 45 -65.98 -11.78 5.40
CA PRO A 45 -65.10 -12.94 5.38
C PRO A 45 -63.63 -12.56 5.16
N CYS A 46 -62.80 -12.83 6.17
CA CYS A 46 -61.33 -12.85 6.11
C CYS A 46 -60.79 -13.73 7.26
N PRO A 47 -59.51 -14.16 7.25
CA PRO A 47 -58.94 -15.01 8.31
C PRO A 47 -59.08 -14.49 9.74
N GLU A 48 -59.10 -13.17 9.95
CA GLU A 48 -59.28 -12.55 11.27
C GLU A 48 -60.69 -12.77 11.84
N ASN A 49 -61.68 -12.94 10.96
CA ASN A 49 -63.09 -13.13 11.30
C ASN A 49 -63.51 -14.61 11.22
N ASP A 50 -62.60 -15.55 10.93
CA ASP A 50 -62.91 -16.97 10.77
C ASP A 50 -63.31 -17.62 12.11
N ILE A 51 -64.60 -17.95 12.23
CA ILE A 51 -65.21 -18.60 13.39
C ILE A 51 -65.53 -20.07 13.11
N THR A 52 -64.93 -20.66 12.07
CA THR A 52 -65.16 -22.07 11.68
C THR A 52 -64.85 -23.03 12.83
N PRO A 53 -65.83 -23.84 13.29
CA PRO A 53 -65.64 -24.71 14.43
C PRO A 53 -64.80 -25.94 14.06
N SER A 54 -64.00 -26.40 15.02
CA SER A 54 -63.32 -27.70 14.92
C SER A 54 -63.95 -28.70 15.88
N ILE A 55 -64.00 -29.97 15.48
CA ILE A 55 -64.57 -31.06 16.30
C ILE A 55 -63.83 -31.26 17.63
N ASN A 56 -62.61 -30.72 17.75
CA ASN A 56 -61.78 -30.81 18.95
C ASN A 56 -61.91 -29.57 19.87
N ASP A 57 -62.25 -28.38 19.35
CA ASP A 57 -62.52 -27.18 20.17
C ASP A 57 -64.02 -27.07 20.49
N LYS A 58 -64.42 -27.64 21.63
CA LYS A 58 -65.79 -27.52 22.17
C LYS A 58 -66.21 -26.07 22.43
N ALA A 59 -65.29 -25.14 22.67
CA ALA A 59 -65.62 -23.73 22.83
C ALA A 59 -65.92 -23.05 21.49
N SER A 60 -65.29 -23.45 20.37
CA SER A 60 -65.68 -22.99 19.03
C SER A 60 -67.12 -23.36 18.68
N ILE A 61 -67.52 -24.58 19.05
CA ILE A 61 -68.88 -25.09 18.85
C ILE A 61 -69.87 -24.30 19.72
N ALA A 62 -69.54 -24.02 20.98
CA ALA A 62 -70.39 -23.23 21.89
C ALA A 62 -70.57 -21.77 21.44
N ARG A 63 -69.51 -21.11 20.96
CA ARG A 63 -69.58 -19.73 20.43
C ARG A 63 -70.65 -19.60 19.34
N LEU A 64 -70.76 -20.57 18.43
CA LEU A 64 -71.75 -20.57 17.34
C LEU A 64 -73.19 -20.88 17.76
N THR A 65 -73.43 -21.19 19.03
CA THR A 65 -74.76 -21.24 19.64
C THR A 65 -75.10 -20.00 20.48
N GLU A 66 -74.16 -19.05 20.62
CA GLU A 66 -74.30 -17.84 21.44
C GLU A 66 -74.21 -16.54 20.63
N ILE A 67 -73.70 -16.57 19.39
CA ILE A 67 -73.59 -15.40 18.50
C ILE A 67 -74.96 -14.93 17.98
N ALA A 68 -75.26 -13.65 18.19
CA ALA A 68 -76.47 -12.98 17.72
C ALA A 68 -76.26 -12.06 16.49
N ASP A 69 -75.01 -11.96 16.02
CA ASP A 69 -74.57 -11.04 14.98
C ASP A 69 -74.64 -11.63 13.56
N GLU A 70 -74.45 -10.78 12.55
CA GLU A 70 -74.35 -11.18 11.14
C GLU A 70 -73.13 -12.07 10.87
N CYS A 71 -73.29 -13.09 10.02
CA CYS A 71 -72.24 -14.03 9.65
C CYS A 71 -72.20 -14.28 8.13
N SER A 72 -71.02 -14.57 7.58
CA SER A 72 -70.84 -15.01 6.19
C SER A 72 -70.42 -16.47 6.13
N ILE A 73 -71.03 -17.28 5.26
CA ILE A 73 -70.57 -18.63 4.92
C ILE A 73 -70.05 -18.63 3.48
N VAL A 74 -68.79 -18.98 3.29
CA VAL A 74 -68.17 -19.08 1.95
C VAL A 74 -67.96 -20.54 1.60
N CYS A 75 -68.60 -20.99 0.53
CA CYS A 75 -68.38 -22.30 -0.07
C CYS A 75 -67.22 -22.23 -1.07
N HIS A 76 -66.10 -22.87 -0.74
CA HIS A 76 -65.00 -23.04 -1.68
C HIS A 76 -65.34 -24.17 -2.68
N PRO A 77 -65.15 -23.97 -4.00
CA PRO A 77 -65.37 -25.04 -4.98
C PRO A 77 -64.37 -26.18 -4.77
N GLY A 78 -64.82 -27.42 -5.02
CA GLY A 78 -63.97 -28.61 -4.92
C GLY A 78 -62.95 -28.69 -6.06
N GLU A 79 -61.71 -29.07 -5.70
CA GLU A 79 -60.55 -29.39 -6.54
C GLU A 79 -60.64 -29.08 -8.05
N LEU A 80 -60.17 -27.88 -8.44
CA LEU A 80 -59.47 -27.70 -9.71
C LEU A 80 -57.97 -27.86 -9.45
N SER A 81 -57.41 -29.00 -9.89
CA SER A 81 -56.00 -29.31 -9.75
C SER A 81 -55.13 -28.56 -10.77
N SER A 82 -53.87 -28.32 -10.41
CA SER A 82 -52.77 -27.84 -11.26
C SER A 82 -52.96 -26.46 -11.92
N PHE A 83 -52.81 -25.39 -11.12
CA PHE A 83 -51.65 -24.49 -11.24
C PHE A 83 -51.38 -23.84 -9.85
N VAL A 84 -50.40 -22.94 -9.75
CA VAL A 84 -49.98 -22.27 -8.49
C VAL A 84 -49.45 -23.22 -7.41
N THR A 85 -48.22 -23.67 -7.61
CA THR A 85 -47.26 -23.99 -6.54
C THR A 85 -45.97 -23.27 -6.91
N TRP A 86 -45.31 -22.59 -5.95
CA TRP A 86 -44.40 -21.45 -6.24
C TRP A 86 -45.23 -20.26 -6.80
N VAL A 87 -45.08 -18.98 -6.43
CA VAL A 87 -44.06 -18.16 -5.71
C VAL A 87 -44.70 -17.73 -4.35
N ALA A 88 -44.01 -17.35 -3.26
CA ALA A 88 -42.86 -16.45 -3.17
C ALA A 88 -41.85 -16.76 -2.06
N THR A 89 -40.67 -16.15 -2.19
CA THR A 89 -39.63 -16.19 -1.15
C THR A 89 -38.89 -14.84 -1.05
N LYS A 90 -39.47 -13.89 -0.29
CA LYS A 90 -38.74 -12.99 0.67
C LYS A 90 -38.09 -11.69 0.11
N ILE A 91 -38.21 -10.55 0.86
CA ILE A 91 -37.48 -9.22 0.73
C ILE A 91 -37.62 -8.55 -0.69
N LEU A 92 -37.03 -7.49 -1.35
CA LEU A 92 -36.32 -6.14 -1.30
C LEU A 92 -35.15 -5.76 -0.30
N GLY A 93 -34.21 -4.75 -0.44
CA GLY A 93 -33.75 -3.86 -1.57
C GLY A 93 -32.50 -2.92 -1.43
N SER A 94 -32.02 -2.43 -2.59
CA SER A 94 -30.68 -1.88 -2.91
C SER A 94 -30.51 -0.39 -3.33
N ALA A 95 -29.49 0.32 -2.82
CA ALA A 95 -29.03 1.65 -3.30
C ALA A 95 -27.54 1.60 -3.72
N VAL A 96 -27.01 2.00 -4.89
CA VAL A 96 -27.24 3.09 -5.89
C VAL A 96 -26.31 4.31 -5.76
N SER A 97 -25.84 4.76 -6.93
CA SER A 97 -24.62 5.55 -7.17
C SER A 97 -24.70 7.06 -6.88
N ALA A 98 -23.55 7.63 -6.49
CA ALA A 98 -23.25 9.05 -6.48
C ALA A 98 -21.88 9.31 -7.17
N LEU A 99 -21.77 10.41 -7.93
CA LEU A 99 -20.51 10.79 -8.60
C LEU A 99 -19.62 11.66 -7.70
N VAL A 100 -18.36 11.27 -7.54
CA VAL A 100 -17.28 12.09 -6.95
C VAL A 100 -16.02 11.96 -7.83
N LYS A 101 -15.23 13.04 -7.96
CA LYS A 101 -13.94 13.05 -8.67
C LYS A 101 -12.83 13.58 -7.74
N VAL A 102 -11.86 12.74 -7.40
CA VAL A 102 -10.59 13.11 -6.74
C VAL A 102 -9.47 12.15 -7.24
N PRO A 103 -8.17 12.45 -7.03
CA PRO A 103 -7.13 12.08 -7.99
C PRO A 103 -6.46 10.72 -7.78
N LYS A 104 -5.90 10.18 -8.88
CA LYS A 104 -5.13 8.93 -8.91
C LYS A 104 -3.72 9.09 -8.30
N PRO A 105 -3.16 8.05 -7.65
CA PRO A 105 -1.73 7.98 -7.37
C PRO A 105 -0.94 7.70 -8.66
N ASN A 106 0.20 8.37 -8.84
CA ASN A 106 1.08 8.15 -10.00
C ASN A 106 1.99 6.93 -9.76
N MET A 107 1.95 5.94 -10.66
CA MET A 107 3.07 5.01 -10.84
C MET A 107 4.14 5.69 -11.71
N SER A 108 5.35 5.86 -11.17
CA SER A 108 6.49 6.45 -11.87
C SER A 108 7.53 5.38 -12.13
N ASN A 109 7.57 4.84 -13.35
CA ASN A 109 8.72 4.07 -13.81
C ASN A 109 9.94 4.99 -13.87
N ASN A 110 10.91 4.81 -12.97
CA ASN A 110 12.22 5.44 -13.06
C ASN A 110 13.23 4.45 -13.62
N GLY A 111 14.06 4.94 -14.55
CA GLY A 111 14.94 4.09 -15.36
C GLY A 111 16.05 3.41 -14.57
N SER A 112 16.47 2.26 -15.08
CA SER A 112 17.63 1.50 -14.63
C SER A 112 18.92 2.33 -14.74
N MET A 113 19.60 2.57 -13.61
CA MET A 113 21.02 2.93 -13.61
C MET A 113 21.86 1.66 -13.52
N SER A 114 22.60 1.36 -14.58
CA SER A 114 23.56 0.25 -14.61
C SER A 114 24.79 0.57 -13.75
N GLY A 115 25.27 -0.41 -12.99
CA GLY A 115 26.39 -0.25 -12.06
C GLY A 115 26.45 -1.36 -11.01
N SER A 116 26.60 -2.61 -11.45
CA SER A 116 26.54 -3.79 -10.57
C SER A 116 27.70 -3.83 -9.57
N SER A 117 27.35 -3.87 -8.29
CA SER A 117 28.22 -4.36 -7.21
C SER A 117 27.43 -5.40 -6.40
N ASN A 118 27.67 -6.68 -6.67
CA ASN A 118 26.82 -7.80 -6.21
C ASN A 118 26.79 -8.04 -4.68
N ASN A 119 27.42 -7.17 -3.90
CA ASN A 119 27.65 -7.29 -2.46
C ASN A 119 26.90 -6.24 -1.63
N ASN A 120 26.17 -5.31 -2.26
CA ASN A 120 25.35 -4.29 -1.59
C ASN A 120 23.85 -4.65 -1.74
N LEU A 121 23.03 -4.35 -0.73
CA LEU A 121 21.58 -4.54 -0.81
C LEU A 121 20.94 -3.45 -1.69
N SER A 122 20.12 -3.87 -2.66
CA SER A 122 19.18 -3.02 -3.41
C SER A 122 18.27 -2.24 -2.45
N ASN A 123 17.83 -1.04 -2.85
CA ASN A 123 17.03 -0.19 -1.97
C ASN A 123 15.66 -0.83 -1.67
N PRO A 124 15.18 -0.80 -0.41
CA PRO A 124 13.86 -1.32 -0.08
C PRO A 124 12.74 -0.44 -0.67
N GLU A 125 11.68 -1.08 -1.15
CA GLU A 125 10.56 -0.40 -1.83
C GLU A 125 9.44 0.06 -0.90
N ASN A 126 9.38 -0.47 0.33
CA ASN A 126 8.43 -0.01 1.34
C ASN A 126 8.63 1.50 1.55
N ARG A 127 7.52 2.26 1.60
CA ARG A 127 7.53 3.73 1.63
C ARG A 127 6.76 4.29 2.82
N ALA A 128 7.04 5.53 3.20
CA ALA A 128 6.30 6.22 4.25
C ALA A 128 5.12 7.00 3.65
N ARG A 129 3.88 6.62 4.02
CA ARG A 129 2.65 7.24 3.49
C ARG A 129 2.25 8.49 4.30
N LEU A 130 2.97 9.58 4.05
CA LEU A 130 2.87 10.83 4.81
C LEU A 130 1.52 11.55 4.58
N LYS A 131 0.78 11.82 5.67
CA LYS A 131 -0.55 12.47 5.69
C LYS A 131 -1.70 11.61 5.11
N GLU A 132 -1.45 10.33 4.85
CA GLU A 132 -2.48 9.32 4.53
C GLU A 132 -3.02 8.68 5.83
N ARG A 133 -3.99 7.78 5.72
CA ARG A 133 -4.49 7.00 6.86
C ARG A 133 -3.62 5.75 7.06
N ILE A 134 -3.37 5.40 8.31
CA ILE A 134 -2.70 4.13 8.63
C ILE A 134 -3.71 2.98 8.39
N PRO A 135 -3.30 1.85 7.76
CA PRO A 135 -4.24 0.86 7.26
C PRO A 135 -5.19 0.32 8.33
N PHE A 136 -6.49 0.25 8.04
CA PHE A 136 -7.44 -0.56 8.81
C PHE A 136 -7.86 -1.75 7.95
N ILE A 137 -7.47 -2.96 8.36
CA ILE A 137 -7.66 -4.20 7.59
C ILE A 137 -8.99 -4.85 7.96
N LEU A 138 -9.75 -5.26 6.95
CA LEU A 138 -11.00 -6.00 7.06
C LEU A 138 -10.87 -7.33 6.30
N GLY A 139 -11.22 -8.43 6.97
CA GLY A 139 -10.94 -9.76 6.45
C GLY A 139 -9.44 -9.98 6.27
N ARG A 140 -9.07 -10.64 5.18
CA ARG A 140 -7.71 -11.06 4.84
C ARG A 140 -7.20 -10.28 3.64
N VAL A 141 -5.96 -9.79 3.69
CA VAL A 141 -5.32 -9.03 2.60
C VAL A 141 -3.83 -9.36 2.47
N LYS A 142 -3.25 -9.17 1.27
CA LYS A 142 -1.80 -8.99 1.09
C LYS A 142 -1.42 -7.57 1.55
N ALA A 143 -0.94 -7.45 2.77
CA ALA A 143 -0.51 -6.18 3.36
C ALA A 143 0.95 -5.87 3.00
N ILE A 144 1.18 -4.65 2.50
CA ILE A 144 2.51 -4.06 2.27
C ILE A 144 2.74 -3.05 3.41
N PRO A 145 3.64 -3.30 4.38
CA PRO A 145 3.80 -2.42 5.53
C PRO A 145 4.42 -1.06 5.17
N ASP A 146 3.93 -0.01 5.81
CA ASP A 146 4.41 1.37 5.68
C ASP A 146 5.72 1.58 6.45
N LEU A 147 6.69 2.31 5.90
CA LEU A 147 7.86 2.75 6.68
C LEU A 147 7.42 3.70 7.80
N PHE A 148 7.69 3.29 9.04
CA PHE A 148 7.41 4.06 10.25
C PHE A 148 8.60 4.95 10.66
N ALA A 149 9.82 4.56 10.26
CA ALA A 149 11.03 5.37 10.35
C ALA A 149 11.89 5.20 9.09
N PRO A 150 12.83 6.13 8.81
CA PRO A 150 13.84 5.93 7.78
C PRO A 150 14.67 4.67 8.02
N VAL A 151 15.00 3.96 6.95
CA VAL A 151 15.84 2.76 6.98
C VAL A 151 17.28 3.14 7.36
N ILE A 152 17.94 2.30 8.16
CA ILE A 152 19.34 2.48 8.57
C ILE A 152 20.19 1.34 8.02
N LYS A 153 21.28 1.69 7.33
CA LYS A 153 22.31 0.76 6.86
C LYS A 153 23.57 0.91 7.72
N TYR A 154 24.21 -0.21 8.06
CA TYR A 154 25.49 -0.27 8.79
C TYR A 154 26.23 -1.56 8.41
N PHE A 155 27.52 -1.64 8.72
CA PHE A 155 28.31 -2.86 8.54
C PHE A 155 28.48 -3.59 9.86
N LYS A 156 28.30 -4.92 9.84
CA LYS A 156 28.61 -5.82 10.94
C LYS A 156 29.52 -6.94 10.42
N ASP A 157 30.65 -7.16 11.07
CA ASP A 157 31.64 -8.20 10.70
C ASP A 157 32.12 -8.13 9.23
N GLY A 158 32.05 -6.93 8.64
CA GLY A 158 32.38 -6.62 7.24
C GLY A 158 31.20 -6.66 6.25
N VAL A 159 30.05 -7.19 6.66
CA VAL A 159 28.84 -7.39 5.82
C VAL A 159 27.86 -6.23 6.02
N GLU A 160 27.22 -5.74 4.95
CA GLU A 160 26.15 -4.74 5.08
C GLU A 160 24.93 -5.35 5.79
N VAL A 161 24.37 -4.59 6.72
CA VAL A 161 23.16 -4.89 7.48
C VAL A 161 22.21 -3.70 7.35
N GLU A 162 20.98 -3.99 6.97
CA GLU A 162 19.90 -3.03 6.86
C GLU A 162 18.86 -3.31 7.95
N GLU A 163 18.49 -2.30 8.73
CA GLU A 163 17.36 -2.37 9.67
C GLU A 163 16.25 -1.39 9.29
N SER A 164 15.01 -1.86 9.38
CA SER A 164 13.80 -1.12 9.07
C SER A 164 12.72 -1.30 10.13
N LEU A 165 11.95 -0.22 10.35
CA LEU A 165 10.84 -0.15 11.28
C LEU A 165 9.59 0.24 10.49
N MET A 166 8.57 -0.60 10.52
CA MET A 166 7.37 -0.51 9.68
C MET A 166 6.07 -0.64 10.49
N CYS A 167 4.95 -0.22 9.90
CA CYS A 167 3.61 -0.39 10.46
C CYS A 167 2.74 -1.14 9.45
N ILE A 168 2.08 -2.22 9.88
CA ILE A 168 1.21 -3.04 9.03
C ILE A 168 -0.19 -2.44 8.95
N CYS A 169 -0.78 -2.14 10.11
CA CYS A 169 -2.14 -1.63 10.26
C CYS A 169 -2.37 -1.05 11.67
N GLU A 170 -3.55 -0.48 11.91
CA GLU A 170 -3.93 0.05 13.22
C GLU A 170 -4.80 -0.87 14.08
N ASN A 171 -5.52 -1.81 13.47
CA ASN A 171 -6.40 -2.76 14.16
C ASN A 171 -5.72 -4.11 14.45
N PRO A 172 -6.27 -4.94 15.37
CA PRO A 172 -5.74 -6.27 15.63
C PRO A 172 -5.84 -7.18 14.41
N VAL A 173 -4.73 -7.82 14.05
CA VAL A 173 -4.64 -8.82 12.96
C VAL A 173 -3.78 -10.01 13.41
N GLN A 174 -3.99 -11.16 12.79
CA GLN A 174 -2.96 -12.20 12.67
C GLN A 174 -2.17 -11.97 11.38
N VAL A 175 -0.90 -12.40 11.34
CA VAL A 175 -0.01 -12.21 10.18
C VAL A 175 0.74 -13.49 9.83
N SER A 176 0.95 -13.73 8.54
CA SER A 176 1.57 -14.94 7.99
C SER A 176 2.23 -14.66 6.63
N ASN A 177 2.89 -15.67 6.06
CA ASN A 177 3.39 -15.68 4.67
C ASN A 177 4.18 -14.42 4.28
N PHE A 178 5.16 -14.06 5.12
CA PHE A 178 6.07 -12.93 4.85
C PHE A 178 6.97 -13.19 3.64
N LYS A 179 7.09 -12.19 2.78
CA LYS A 179 7.91 -12.20 1.56
C LYS A 179 8.69 -10.91 1.38
N SER A 180 9.76 -10.95 0.59
CA SER A 180 10.41 -9.80 -0.04
C SER A 180 10.26 -9.94 -1.56
N GLY A 181 9.54 -9.02 -2.18
CA GLY A 181 8.98 -9.26 -3.52
C GLY A 181 8.08 -10.50 -3.46
N ASP A 182 8.33 -11.48 -4.32
CA ASP A 182 7.67 -12.79 -4.26
C ASP A 182 8.44 -13.87 -3.48
N THR A 183 9.66 -13.61 -3.03
CA THR A 183 10.52 -14.58 -2.33
C THR A 183 10.12 -14.70 -0.85
N PRO A 184 9.80 -15.90 -0.32
CA PRO A 184 9.55 -16.11 1.11
C PRO A 184 10.76 -15.71 1.97
N ILE A 185 10.53 -15.05 3.12
CA ILE A 185 11.65 -14.59 3.99
C ILE A 185 12.53 -15.73 4.54
N GLN A 186 12.00 -16.96 4.54
CA GLN A 186 12.71 -18.16 4.95
C GLN A 186 13.81 -18.55 3.96
N GLU A 187 13.70 -18.14 2.70
CA GLU A 187 14.66 -18.39 1.62
C GLU A 187 15.74 -17.28 1.53
N ILE A 188 15.74 -16.33 2.47
CA ILE A 188 16.65 -15.19 2.51
C ILE A 188 17.55 -15.27 3.75
N PRO A 189 18.69 -16.01 3.70
CA PRO A 189 19.65 -16.09 4.80
C PRO A 189 20.10 -14.71 5.30
N GLY A 190 20.14 -14.55 6.61
CA GLY A 190 20.48 -13.27 7.26
C GLY A 190 19.29 -12.33 7.46
N THR A 191 18.07 -12.71 7.05
CA THR A 191 16.85 -11.95 7.35
C THR A 191 16.24 -12.37 8.69
N SER A 192 15.87 -11.38 9.52
CA SER A 192 15.08 -11.54 10.74
C SER A 192 13.91 -10.57 10.74
N ILE A 193 12.72 -11.03 11.13
CA ILE A 193 11.49 -10.23 11.22
C ILE A 193 10.83 -10.50 12.58
N SER A 194 10.28 -9.47 13.20
CA SER A 194 9.42 -9.58 14.38
C SER A 194 8.27 -8.60 14.28
N VAL A 195 7.06 -9.07 14.54
CA VAL A 195 5.83 -8.28 14.49
C VAL A 195 5.20 -8.24 15.88
N TYR A 196 4.87 -7.03 16.32
CA TYR A 196 4.37 -6.71 17.64
C TYR A 196 2.95 -6.17 17.51
N GLY A 197 2.03 -6.77 18.27
CA GLY A 197 0.62 -6.39 18.31
C GLY A 197 0.36 -5.13 19.13
N GLN A 198 -0.92 -4.72 19.18
CA GLN A 198 -1.35 -3.62 20.03
C GLN A 198 -0.97 -3.88 21.50
N ASN A 199 -0.42 -2.86 22.16
CA ASN A 199 0.06 -2.87 23.55
C ASN A 199 1.26 -3.81 23.83
N GLN A 200 1.84 -4.47 22.83
CA GLN A 200 3.14 -5.14 22.98
C GLN A 200 4.29 -4.13 22.87
N SER A 201 5.42 -4.47 23.49
CA SER A 201 6.67 -3.71 23.37
C SER A 201 7.43 -4.16 22.12
N ILE A 202 7.92 -3.23 21.30
CA ILE A 202 8.66 -3.52 20.05
C ILE A 202 10.12 -3.99 20.28
N VAL A 203 10.38 -4.55 21.47
CA VAL A 203 11.64 -5.17 21.89
C VAL A 203 11.37 -6.43 22.71
N GLY A 204 12.25 -7.43 22.59
CA GLY A 204 12.13 -8.71 23.28
C GLY A 204 11.32 -9.75 22.50
N SER A 205 10.81 -10.77 23.21
CA SER A 205 10.26 -12.00 22.62
C SER A 205 8.74 -12.03 22.43
N GLU A 206 7.98 -11.14 23.07
CA GLU A 206 6.52 -11.09 22.94
C GLU A 206 6.08 -10.51 21.60
N THR A 207 5.80 -11.40 20.65
CA THR A 207 5.51 -11.09 19.24
C THR A 207 4.28 -11.85 18.77
N ILE A 208 3.51 -11.27 17.83
CA ILE A 208 2.45 -12.00 17.10
C ILE A 208 3.01 -12.82 15.92
N PHE A 209 4.23 -12.51 15.47
CA PHE A 209 4.99 -13.31 14.50
C PHE A 209 6.49 -13.05 14.66
N LYS A 210 7.32 -14.09 14.48
CA LYS A 210 8.79 -13.98 14.51
C LYS A 210 9.47 -14.93 13.53
N TRP A 211 10.54 -14.45 12.91
CA TRP A 211 11.52 -15.21 12.13
C TRP A 211 12.93 -14.69 12.45
N GLY A 212 13.90 -15.58 12.66
CA GLY A 212 15.29 -15.19 12.98
C GLY A 212 15.47 -14.60 14.39
N ASP A 213 16.38 -13.63 14.50
CA ASP A 213 16.85 -13.04 15.75
C ASP A 213 15.75 -12.30 16.54
N THR A 214 15.98 -12.14 17.86
CA THR A 214 15.22 -11.20 18.69
C THR A 214 15.73 -9.76 18.49
N PHE A 215 14.86 -8.76 18.67
CA PHE A 215 15.25 -7.35 18.68
C PHE A 215 15.28 -6.81 20.12
N ASP A 216 16.31 -7.13 20.89
CA ASP A 216 16.37 -6.80 22.32
C ASP A 216 16.73 -5.33 22.63
N GLN A 217 16.97 -4.51 21.60
CA GLN A 217 17.36 -3.10 21.72
C GLN A 217 16.34 -2.17 21.04
N PRO A 218 16.05 -0.98 21.61
CA PRO A 218 15.19 0.03 21.00
C PRO A 218 15.56 0.31 19.54
N PRO A 219 14.60 0.49 18.62
CA PRO A 219 14.93 0.81 17.25
C PRO A 219 15.55 2.20 17.16
N VAL A 220 16.48 2.35 16.21
CA VAL A 220 17.18 3.61 15.94
C VAL A 220 16.34 4.45 14.96
N ILE A 221 16.18 5.73 15.28
CA ILE A 221 15.60 6.75 14.39
C ILE A 221 16.75 7.58 13.84
N SER A 222 16.95 7.54 12.53
CA SER A 222 18.12 8.14 11.84
C SER A 222 17.71 9.24 10.85
N ARG A 223 18.55 10.27 10.75
CA ARG A 223 18.53 11.26 9.67
C ARG A 223 19.82 11.15 8.88
N GLN A 224 19.74 10.69 7.63
CA GLN A 224 20.89 10.58 6.73
C GLN A 224 21.37 11.96 6.27
N ASN A 225 22.68 12.10 6.04
CA ASN A 225 23.24 13.20 5.26
C ASN A 225 23.25 12.83 3.76
N ALA A 226 22.52 13.57 2.94
CA ALA A 226 22.44 13.34 1.49
C ALA A 226 23.68 13.83 0.71
N SER A 227 24.57 14.60 1.34
CA SER A 227 25.84 15.04 0.76
C SER A 227 26.97 14.03 0.93
N ILE A 228 26.77 12.95 1.69
CA ILE A 228 27.66 11.77 1.67
C ILE A 228 27.13 10.80 0.62
N ASN A 229 27.90 10.61 -0.44
CA ASN A 229 27.48 9.91 -1.65
C ASN A 229 28.57 8.98 -2.24
N GLY A 230 29.49 8.49 -1.41
CA GLY A 230 30.57 7.59 -1.83
C GLY A 230 31.89 8.28 -2.16
N GLN A 231 32.19 9.44 -1.57
CA GLN A 231 33.46 10.15 -1.77
C GLN A 231 34.67 9.31 -1.34
N THR A 232 35.71 9.24 -2.18
CA THR A 232 36.95 8.49 -1.90
C THR A 232 37.80 9.17 -0.83
N LEU A 233 38.25 8.40 0.16
CA LEU A 233 39.20 8.81 1.20
C LEU A 233 40.64 8.65 0.68
N LEU A 234 41.17 9.73 0.10
CA LEU A 234 42.53 9.77 -0.46
C LEU A 234 43.60 9.53 0.63
N PRO A 235 44.61 8.66 0.40
CA PRO A 235 45.74 8.53 1.32
C PRO A 235 46.52 9.85 1.48
N PRO A 236 47.18 10.08 2.63
CA PRO A 236 48.21 11.10 2.74
C PRO A 236 49.26 10.95 1.62
N ASN A 237 49.74 12.04 1.04
CA ASN A 237 50.75 12.03 -0.03
C ASN A 237 50.35 11.28 -1.33
N SER A 238 49.06 10.98 -1.55
CA SER A 238 48.61 10.27 -2.75
C SER A 238 49.03 10.99 -4.05
N THR A 239 49.60 10.27 -5.02
CA THR A 239 49.84 10.78 -6.39
C THR A 239 48.50 11.13 -7.05
N ARG A 240 48.19 12.43 -7.11
CA ARG A 240 46.96 12.93 -7.74
C ARG A 240 47.12 13.02 -9.27
N ILE A 241 48.33 13.36 -9.73
CA ILE A 241 48.68 13.44 -11.16
C ILE A 241 50.05 12.82 -11.37
N GLU A 242 50.16 12.03 -12.43
CA GLU A 242 51.42 11.57 -13.01
C GLU A 242 51.28 11.70 -14.53
N ALA A 243 52.21 12.42 -15.17
CA ALA A 243 52.21 12.68 -16.60
C ALA A 243 53.61 13.08 -17.11
N SER A 244 53.92 12.73 -18.36
CA SER A 244 55.21 12.96 -19.02
C SER A 244 55.29 14.27 -19.83
N ASP A 245 54.22 15.06 -19.88
CA ASP A 245 54.13 16.31 -20.64
C ASP A 245 54.14 17.58 -19.75
N ILE A 246 54.36 17.42 -18.45
CA ILE A 246 54.43 18.50 -17.47
C ILE A 246 55.79 19.20 -17.57
N TYR A 247 55.78 20.53 -17.55
CA TYR A 247 56.95 21.40 -17.51
C TYR A 247 56.74 22.57 -16.53
N PHE A 248 57.81 23.28 -16.19
CA PHE A 248 57.79 24.40 -15.26
C PHE A 248 58.19 25.69 -15.96
N GLN A 249 57.57 26.81 -15.61
CA GLN A 249 57.78 28.12 -16.25
C GLN A 249 57.90 29.24 -15.22
N TYR A 250 58.87 30.13 -15.44
CA TYR A 250 59.09 31.31 -14.61
C TYR A 250 57.84 32.23 -14.62
N PRO A 251 57.46 32.86 -13.49
CA PRO A 251 58.11 32.75 -12.18
C PRO A 251 57.71 31.48 -11.41
N ASN A 252 56.42 31.18 -11.32
CA ASN A 252 55.87 30.24 -10.33
C ASN A 252 54.89 29.22 -10.94
N LEU A 253 55.02 28.86 -12.23
CA LEU A 253 54.01 28.06 -12.94
C LEU A 253 54.44 26.60 -13.14
N ILE A 254 53.54 25.67 -12.82
CA ILE A 254 53.53 24.31 -13.36
C ILE A 254 52.59 24.31 -14.56
N LYS A 255 52.97 23.73 -15.69
CA LYS A 255 52.18 23.71 -16.93
C LYS A 255 52.15 22.33 -17.59
N ALA A 256 51.13 22.10 -18.41
CA ALA A 256 51.00 20.90 -19.25
C ALA A 256 50.93 21.30 -20.73
N ASN A 257 51.34 20.41 -21.62
CA ASN A 257 51.21 20.60 -23.07
C ASN A 257 49.88 20.05 -23.58
N ASP A 258 49.43 18.90 -23.11
CA ASP A 258 48.13 18.33 -23.45
C ASP A 258 47.00 18.97 -22.62
N GLN A 259 45.82 19.10 -23.21
CA GLN A 259 44.60 19.38 -22.48
C GLN A 259 44.24 18.21 -21.55
N GLY A 260 44.48 16.96 -21.96
CA GLY A 260 44.19 15.77 -21.14
C GLY A 260 44.95 15.74 -19.80
N THR A 261 46.16 16.31 -19.74
CA THR A 261 46.88 16.51 -18.47
C THR A 261 46.43 17.78 -17.74
N ALA A 262 46.16 18.86 -18.45
CA ALA A 262 45.67 20.11 -17.85
C ALA A 262 44.29 19.94 -17.16
N ASP A 263 43.39 19.14 -17.73
CA ASP A 263 42.08 18.84 -17.15
C ASP A 263 42.20 18.11 -15.80
N ARG A 264 43.32 17.40 -15.57
CA ARG A 264 43.63 16.74 -14.29
C ARG A 264 44.12 17.73 -13.23
N PHE A 265 44.52 18.96 -13.58
CA PHE A 265 44.92 19.98 -12.59
C PHE A 265 43.79 20.37 -11.62
N ASN A 266 42.52 20.11 -11.98
CA ASN A 266 41.36 20.15 -11.07
C ASN A 266 41.48 19.21 -9.85
N ALA A 267 42.48 18.34 -9.77
CA ALA A 267 42.79 17.55 -8.59
C ALA A 267 43.46 18.38 -7.46
N PHE A 268 43.61 19.70 -7.60
CA PHE A 268 44.14 20.60 -6.56
C PHE A 268 43.26 21.84 -6.40
N ASP A 269 43.09 22.30 -5.16
CA ASP A 269 42.38 23.54 -4.80
C ASP A 269 43.36 24.69 -4.49
N ILE A 270 42.86 25.92 -4.45
CA ILE A 270 43.66 27.08 -4.02
C ILE A 270 43.97 26.95 -2.51
N ASN A 271 45.24 27.13 -2.16
CA ASN A 271 45.89 26.84 -0.86
C ASN A 271 46.16 25.36 -0.56
N ASP A 272 45.97 24.43 -1.51
CA ASP A 272 46.49 23.06 -1.33
C ASP A 272 48.01 23.05 -1.18
N SER A 273 48.51 22.17 -0.31
CA SER A 273 49.91 21.75 -0.33
C SER A 273 50.08 20.67 -1.42
N LEU A 274 50.99 20.94 -2.33
CA LEU A 274 51.31 20.17 -3.53
C LEU A 274 52.79 19.77 -3.45
N VAL A 275 53.05 18.47 -3.48
CA VAL A 275 54.40 17.91 -3.50
C VAL A 275 54.77 17.54 -4.94
N ILE A 276 55.88 18.09 -5.42
CA ILE A 276 56.47 17.78 -6.73
C ILE A 276 57.50 16.66 -6.54
N SER A 277 57.45 15.64 -7.40
CA SER A 277 58.49 14.62 -7.53
C SER A 277 58.81 14.29 -8.99
N GLY A 278 60.09 14.08 -9.31
CA GLY A 278 60.58 13.76 -10.66
C GLY A 278 61.01 14.97 -11.50
N ALA A 279 61.03 16.17 -10.93
CA ALA A 279 61.36 17.43 -11.60
C ALA A 279 62.87 17.75 -11.58
N ASN A 280 63.69 16.85 -12.13
CA ASN A 280 65.11 17.07 -12.37
C ASN A 280 65.39 17.30 -13.86
N PHE A 281 66.13 18.36 -14.21
CA PHE A 281 66.37 18.76 -15.60
C PHE A 281 67.81 19.21 -15.84
N GLY A 282 68.28 19.01 -17.08
CA GLY A 282 69.54 19.59 -17.62
C GLY A 282 70.79 18.75 -17.38
N ILE A 283 70.89 18.03 -16.27
CA ILE A 283 71.96 17.07 -15.99
C ILE A 283 71.32 15.77 -15.48
N ASP A 284 71.63 14.66 -16.17
CA ASP A 284 71.09 13.34 -15.86
C ASP A 284 71.57 12.81 -14.50
N GLU A 285 70.79 11.90 -13.91
CA GLU A 285 71.18 11.19 -12.69
C GLU A 285 72.28 10.16 -12.98
N ILE A 286 73.24 10.02 -12.06
CA ILE A 286 74.30 9.01 -12.18
C ILE A 286 74.02 7.85 -11.22
N SER A 287 73.78 6.66 -11.77
CA SER A 287 73.66 5.44 -10.96
C SER A 287 74.94 5.17 -10.17
N ILE A 288 74.83 4.91 -8.87
CA ILE A 288 75.91 4.42 -8.02
C ILE A 288 75.45 3.16 -7.29
N THR A 289 76.20 2.08 -7.50
CA THR A 289 75.88 0.73 -7.00
C THR A 289 77.16 0.07 -6.49
N GLY A 290 77.01 -0.83 -5.51
CA GLY A 290 78.13 -1.54 -4.92
C GLY A 290 77.85 -2.06 -3.51
N GLN A 291 78.91 -2.51 -2.84
CA GLN A 291 78.86 -2.75 -1.39
C GLN A 291 78.88 -1.40 -0.68
N VAL A 292 78.01 -1.22 0.31
CA VAL A 292 77.97 -0.01 1.15
C VAL A 292 78.17 -0.40 2.61
N ASP A 293 78.97 0.40 3.32
CA ASP A 293 78.95 0.45 4.78
C ASP A 293 78.12 1.66 5.22
N VAL A 294 77.13 1.42 6.09
CA VAL A 294 76.19 2.43 6.59
C VAL A 294 76.55 2.78 8.03
N ASP A 295 76.88 4.04 8.29
CA ASP A 295 77.26 4.53 9.61
C ASP A 295 76.25 5.58 10.13
N ASN A 296 75.55 5.22 11.21
CA ASN A 296 74.55 6.06 11.90
C ASN A 296 75.20 7.14 12.80
N THR A 297 76.44 6.93 13.24
CA THR A 297 77.17 7.91 14.07
C THR A 297 77.69 9.06 13.21
N ASN A 298 78.26 8.74 12.04
CA ASN A 298 78.82 9.73 11.10
C ASN A 298 77.83 10.14 9.99
N ASN A 299 76.63 9.55 9.96
CA ASN A 299 75.60 9.76 8.92
C ASN A 299 76.13 9.55 7.49
N THR A 300 76.86 8.45 7.25
CA THR A 300 77.49 8.18 5.95
C THR A 300 77.00 6.91 5.26
N PHE A 301 76.91 6.99 3.93
CA PHE A 301 77.00 5.82 3.04
C PHE A 301 78.40 5.78 2.42
N SER A 302 79.22 4.78 2.77
CA SER A 302 80.53 4.54 2.16
C SER A 302 80.42 3.43 1.11
N ILE A 303 80.23 3.83 -0.15
CA ILE A 303 79.92 2.93 -1.27
C ILE A 303 81.20 2.56 -2.03
N ALA A 304 81.63 1.31 -1.90
CA ALA A 304 82.69 0.72 -2.72
C ALA A 304 82.13 0.36 -4.10
N SER A 305 82.50 1.12 -5.13
CA SER A 305 81.94 0.99 -6.48
C SER A 305 83.01 0.95 -7.57
N THR A 306 82.76 0.15 -8.61
CA THR A 306 83.56 0.15 -9.83
C THR A 306 83.07 1.17 -10.86
N GLN A 307 82.06 1.98 -10.54
CA GLN A 307 81.49 3.00 -11.43
C GLN A 307 82.19 4.35 -11.23
N THR A 308 82.72 4.93 -12.30
CA THR A 308 83.34 6.27 -12.25
C THR A 308 82.27 7.36 -12.32
N VAL A 309 81.91 7.93 -11.17
CA VAL A 309 81.09 9.15 -11.09
C VAL A 309 81.96 10.36 -11.37
N VAL A 310 81.71 11.04 -12.49
CA VAL A 310 82.31 12.35 -12.84
C VAL A 310 81.55 13.46 -12.10
N ASP A 311 82.26 14.52 -11.69
CA ASP A 311 81.72 15.69 -10.98
C ASP A 311 80.82 15.36 -9.78
N PHE A 312 81.17 14.26 -9.06
CA PHE A 312 80.41 13.73 -7.93
C PHE A 312 80.09 14.77 -6.85
N GLN A 313 80.99 15.73 -6.61
CA GLN A 313 80.82 16.83 -5.65
C GLN A 313 79.64 17.78 -5.96
N SER A 314 79.16 17.79 -7.21
CA SER A 314 78.06 18.65 -7.66
C SER A 314 76.67 18.09 -7.36
N PHE A 315 76.54 16.84 -6.87
CA PHE A 315 75.24 16.22 -6.59
C PHE A 315 74.80 16.49 -5.14
N ARG A 316 73.60 17.07 -4.98
CA ARG A 316 73.05 17.49 -3.67
C ARG A 316 72.16 16.44 -3.00
N LYS A 317 71.81 15.35 -3.70
CA LYS A 317 70.95 14.27 -3.17
C LYS A 317 71.36 12.89 -3.68
N ILE A 318 71.04 11.86 -2.90
CA ILE A 318 71.11 10.46 -3.31
C ILE A 318 69.73 9.81 -3.17
N ASN A 319 69.21 9.27 -4.28
CA ASN A 319 67.98 8.50 -4.35
C ASN A 319 68.33 7.01 -4.19
N VAL A 320 68.16 6.45 -3.00
CA VAL A 320 68.42 5.04 -2.71
C VAL A 320 67.19 4.24 -3.10
N THR A 321 67.29 3.46 -4.18
CA THR A 321 66.19 2.63 -4.72
C THR A 321 66.13 1.26 -4.08
N SER A 322 67.23 0.77 -3.50
CA SER A 322 67.25 -0.39 -2.62
C SER A 322 68.47 -0.36 -1.70
N LEU A 323 68.23 -0.46 -0.38
CA LEU A 323 69.26 -0.70 0.62
C LEU A 323 68.62 -1.41 1.83
N LEU A 324 68.93 -2.69 1.98
CA LEU A 324 68.29 -3.57 2.95
C LEU A 324 69.36 -4.13 3.90
N VAL A 325 69.41 -3.61 5.12
CA VAL A 325 70.40 -3.99 6.14
C VAL A 325 69.78 -4.93 7.18
N THR A 326 70.61 -5.64 7.93
CA THR A 326 70.17 -6.48 9.06
C THR A 326 70.86 -6.01 10.33
N ASP A 327 70.13 -5.28 11.16
CA ASP A 327 70.58 -4.83 12.47
C ASP A 327 70.47 -5.95 13.52
N PRO A 328 71.47 -6.14 14.41
CA PRO A 328 71.48 -7.25 15.37
C PRO A 328 70.39 -7.17 16.47
N VAL A 329 69.72 -6.02 16.64
CA VAL A 329 68.68 -5.82 17.66
C VAL A 329 67.30 -5.65 17.03
N ASN A 330 67.20 -4.80 15.99
CA ASN A 330 65.96 -4.41 15.34
C ASN A 330 65.63 -5.25 14.09
N GLY A 331 66.55 -6.12 13.66
CA GLY A 331 66.33 -7.04 12.54
C GLY A 331 66.48 -6.37 11.18
N GLN A 332 65.64 -6.79 10.22
CA GLN A 332 65.75 -6.34 8.84
C GLN A 332 65.18 -4.92 8.66
N LEU A 333 66.02 -3.97 8.26
CA LEU A 333 65.67 -2.56 8.10
C LEU A 333 65.84 -2.11 6.64
N ASP A 334 64.81 -1.51 6.07
CA ASP A 334 64.86 -0.88 4.74
C ASP A 334 65.25 0.60 4.88
N LEU A 335 66.33 0.98 4.20
CA LEU A 335 66.92 2.31 4.16
C LEU A 335 66.78 2.98 2.78
N ALA A 336 65.90 2.47 1.91
CA ALA A 336 65.51 3.19 0.69
C ALA A 336 64.98 4.62 1.01
N GLY A 337 65.15 5.56 0.07
CA GLY A 337 64.72 6.94 0.22
C GLY A 337 65.60 7.97 -0.48
N LEU A 338 65.08 9.20 -0.61
CA LEU A 338 65.79 10.35 -1.19
C LEU A 338 66.45 11.17 -0.07
N TYR A 339 67.76 10.97 0.12
CA TYR A 339 68.54 11.65 1.15
C TYR A 339 69.18 12.93 0.61
N ASN A 340 69.25 13.95 1.47
CA ASN A 340 70.03 15.15 1.20
C ASN A 340 71.51 14.88 1.48
N ILE A 341 72.42 15.41 0.66
CA ILE A 341 73.87 15.25 0.80
C ILE A 341 74.46 16.53 1.40
N GLU A 342 75.30 16.38 2.42
CA GLU A 342 76.15 17.46 2.94
C GLU A 342 77.45 17.56 2.13
N SER A 343 78.11 16.43 1.86
CA SER A 343 79.29 16.36 0.98
C SER A 343 79.51 14.95 0.43
N ILE A 344 80.30 14.83 -0.65
CA ILE A 344 80.81 13.55 -1.15
C ILE A 344 82.34 13.63 -1.24
N THR A 345 83.01 12.60 -0.73
CA THR A 345 84.45 12.38 -0.92
C THR A 345 84.69 11.07 -1.67
N TYR A 346 85.79 10.97 -2.40
CA TYR A 346 86.18 9.77 -3.14
C TYR A 346 87.64 9.42 -2.86
N ILE A 347 87.88 8.22 -2.33
CA ILE A 347 89.20 7.71 -1.98
C ILE A 347 89.27 6.23 -2.37
N SER A 348 90.27 5.85 -3.19
CA SER A 348 90.64 4.46 -3.49
C SER A 348 89.49 3.52 -3.91
N GLY A 349 88.50 4.02 -4.66
CA GLY A 349 87.34 3.23 -5.13
C GLY A 349 86.10 3.28 -4.23
N VAL A 350 86.15 4.04 -3.14
CA VAL A 350 85.01 4.26 -2.23
C VAL A 350 84.52 5.70 -2.33
N TYR A 351 83.23 5.87 -2.62
CA TYR A 351 82.52 7.13 -2.49
C TYR A 351 81.90 7.22 -1.09
N THR A 352 82.41 8.11 -0.23
CA THR A 352 81.81 8.38 1.09
C THR A 352 80.91 9.59 0.99
N ILE A 353 79.61 9.36 1.13
CA ILE A 353 78.54 10.35 1.03
C ILE A 353 78.08 10.69 2.46
N HIS A 354 78.29 11.93 2.88
CA HIS A 354 77.76 12.46 4.14
C HIS A 354 76.31 12.93 3.94
N LEU A 355 75.40 12.43 4.77
CA LEU A 355 73.95 12.65 4.64
C LEU A 355 73.50 13.74 5.61
N LEU A 356 72.80 14.74 5.10
CA LEU A 356 72.23 15.83 5.90
C LEU A 356 70.89 15.38 6.52
N ASN A 357 70.91 15.08 7.82
CA ASN A 357 69.75 14.66 8.63
C ASN A 357 69.02 13.41 8.08
N PRO A 358 69.68 12.26 7.86
CA PRO A 358 69.08 11.10 7.19
C PRO A 358 67.85 10.52 7.89
N VAL A 359 67.77 10.63 9.22
CA VAL A 359 66.59 10.24 10.03
C VAL A 359 65.30 10.98 9.59
N SER A 360 65.42 12.17 8.99
CA SER A 360 64.27 12.91 8.43
C SER A 360 63.82 12.42 7.04
N THR A 361 64.69 11.70 6.32
CA THR A 361 64.31 10.97 5.08
C THR A 361 63.73 9.60 5.41
N ASN A 362 64.37 8.84 6.31
CA ASN A 362 63.93 7.50 6.69
C ASN A 362 64.20 7.26 8.19
N SER A 363 63.14 6.99 8.96
CA SER A 363 63.22 6.79 10.41
C SER A 363 63.92 5.49 10.82
N ASN A 364 64.02 4.49 9.94
CA ASN A 364 64.78 3.27 10.20
C ASN A 364 66.28 3.54 10.38
N PHE A 365 66.78 4.65 9.83
CA PHE A 365 68.17 5.08 10.03
C PHE A 365 68.51 5.29 11.51
N ALA A 366 67.55 5.76 12.32
CA ALA A 366 67.73 5.92 13.77
C ALA A 366 67.74 4.59 14.55
N ASN A 367 67.30 3.49 13.93
CA ASN A 367 67.24 2.15 14.54
C ASN A 367 68.54 1.33 14.29
N LEU A 368 69.54 1.92 13.65
CA LEU A 368 70.85 1.30 13.39
C LEU A 368 71.72 1.36 14.65
N THR A 369 72.10 0.19 15.18
CA THR A 369 72.85 0.04 16.44
C THR A 369 74.35 -0.06 16.26
N GLU A 370 74.82 -0.43 15.07
CA GLU A 370 76.24 -0.48 14.68
C GLU A 370 76.42 -0.09 13.19
N VAL A 371 77.66 -0.13 12.69
CA VAL A 371 77.94 0.08 11.25
C VAL A 371 77.59 -1.19 10.48
N LEU A 372 76.67 -1.10 9.52
CA LEU A 372 76.15 -2.27 8.81
C LEU A 372 76.57 -2.28 7.32
N THR A 373 77.11 -3.41 6.89
CA THR A 373 77.47 -3.67 5.48
C THR A 373 76.30 -4.29 4.71
N ALA A 374 76.00 -3.76 3.53
CA ALA A 374 75.01 -4.31 2.60
C ALA A 374 75.38 -4.02 1.13
N ASN A 375 74.49 -4.34 0.19
CA ASN A 375 74.58 -3.84 -1.19
C ASN A 375 73.59 -2.68 -1.36
N ILE A 376 74.00 -1.66 -2.12
CA ILE A 376 73.17 -0.50 -2.45
C ILE A 376 72.88 -0.43 -3.95
N SER A 377 71.63 -0.07 -4.27
CA SER A 377 71.23 0.49 -5.56
C SER A 377 70.75 1.92 -5.33
N ALA A 378 71.40 2.89 -5.98
CA ALA A 378 71.05 4.30 -5.83
C ALA A 378 71.41 5.13 -7.07
N ASN A 379 70.85 6.34 -7.14
CA ASN A 379 71.20 7.38 -8.10
C ASN A 379 71.66 8.65 -7.38
N LEU A 380 72.75 9.25 -7.82
CA LEU A 380 73.11 10.63 -7.46
C LEU A 380 72.29 11.61 -8.31
N THR A 381 71.63 12.56 -7.65
CA THR A 381 70.64 13.47 -8.25
C THR A 381 70.73 14.89 -7.67
N ALA A 382 69.87 15.79 -8.15
CA ALA A 382 69.84 17.21 -7.80
C ALA A 382 71.19 17.93 -8.04
N ASN A 383 71.82 17.71 -9.19
CA ASN A 383 73.10 18.34 -9.54
C ASN A 383 73.01 19.88 -9.47
N THR A 384 74.04 20.56 -8.98
CA THR A 384 74.09 22.03 -8.84
C THR A 384 74.01 22.76 -10.17
N GLY A 385 74.57 22.19 -11.25
CA GLY A 385 74.48 22.71 -12.61
C GLY A 385 73.18 22.37 -13.35
N GLY A 386 72.35 21.46 -12.79
CA GLY A 386 71.01 21.16 -13.28
C GLY A 386 69.95 22.08 -12.67
N ILE A 387 68.68 21.77 -12.91
CA ILE A 387 67.52 22.43 -12.30
C ILE A 387 66.67 21.35 -11.62
N PHE A 388 66.60 21.39 -10.29
CA PHE A 388 65.89 20.42 -9.47
C PHE A 388 64.75 21.10 -8.71
N LEU A 389 63.50 20.76 -9.01
CA LEU A 389 62.30 21.46 -8.52
C LEU A 389 61.38 20.60 -7.63
N ASP A 390 61.83 19.42 -7.19
CA ASP A 390 61.11 18.62 -6.20
C ASP A 390 61.06 19.35 -4.84
N GLY A 391 59.93 19.24 -4.16
CA GLY A 391 59.65 19.97 -2.92
C GLY A 391 58.16 20.00 -2.58
N ASN A 392 57.80 20.66 -1.48
CA ASN A 392 56.41 20.88 -1.07
C ASN A 392 56.07 22.37 -1.18
N TYR A 393 55.06 22.69 -1.99
CA TYR A 393 54.69 24.05 -2.38
C TYR A 393 53.21 24.30 -2.11
N ILE A 394 52.81 25.57 -2.02
CA ILE A 394 51.40 25.96 -1.85
C ILE A 394 50.83 26.45 -3.18
N VAL A 395 49.68 25.92 -3.58
CA VAL A 395 48.95 26.33 -4.79
C VAL A 395 48.26 27.69 -4.57
N THR A 396 48.43 28.63 -5.49
CA THR A 396 47.79 29.97 -5.47
C THR A 396 46.73 30.14 -6.55
N GLY A 397 46.65 29.23 -7.52
CA GLY A 397 45.66 29.25 -8.58
C GLY A 397 45.73 28.01 -9.46
N VAL A 398 44.60 27.58 -9.99
CA VAL A 398 44.49 26.50 -10.98
C VAL A 398 43.68 27.02 -12.15
N ASP A 399 44.24 26.89 -13.36
CA ASP A 399 43.65 27.38 -14.61
C ASP A 399 43.84 26.33 -15.71
N ILE A 400 42.80 25.51 -15.90
CA ILE A 400 42.75 24.45 -16.91
C ILE A 400 42.83 25.01 -18.34
N ALA A 401 42.20 26.17 -18.58
CA ALA A 401 42.07 26.76 -19.91
C ALA A 401 43.41 27.31 -20.41
N ASN A 402 44.22 27.88 -19.50
CA ASN A 402 45.61 28.26 -19.77
C ASN A 402 46.63 27.15 -19.41
N LYS A 403 46.17 25.94 -19.11
CA LYS A 403 46.95 24.74 -18.79
C LYS A 403 48.01 24.95 -17.71
N GLN A 404 47.64 25.51 -16.55
CA GLN A 404 48.60 25.86 -15.50
C GLN A 404 48.10 25.75 -14.05
N ILE A 405 49.03 25.48 -13.14
CA ILE A 405 48.92 25.68 -11.69
C ILE A 405 49.93 26.78 -11.31
N SER A 406 49.50 27.74 -10.49
CA SER A 406 50.35 28.79 -9.91
C SER A 406 50.76 28.42 -8.48
N LEU A 407 52.00 28.75 -8.10
CA LEU A 407 52.55 28.49 -6.76
C LEU A 407 52.83 29.78 -5.96
N ALA A 408 52.79 29.68 -4.63
CA ALA A 408 53.24 30.71 -3.70
C ALA A 408 54.77 30.70 -3.59
N THR A 409 55.44 31.66 -4.24
CA THR A 409 56.88 31.97 -4.12
C THR A 409 57.77 30.71 -3.95
N PRO A 410 57.75 29.77 -4.91
CA PRO A 410 58.42 28.47 -4.76
C PRO A 410 59.94 28.58 -4.63
N SER A 411 60.55 29.68 -5.09
CA SER A 411 61.96 30.00 -4.84
C SER A 411 62.30 30.16 -3.35
N ALA A 412 61.35 30.57 -2.49
CA ALA A 412 61.56 30.62 -1.04
C ALA A 412 61.53 29.23 -0.36
N VAL A 413 61.15 28.17 -1.09
CA VAL A 413 61.24 26.77 -0.67
C VAL A 413 62.44 26.08 -1.30
N ASN A 414 62.79 26.44 -2.54
CA ASN A 414 63.89 25.86 -3.30
C ASN A 414 64.42 26.85 -4.35
N ASP A 415 65.64 27.38 -4.11
CA ASP A 415 66.27 28.41 -4.94
C ASP A 415 66.50 28.03 -6.41
N ASP A 416 66.47 26.73 -6.77
CA ASP A 416 66.59 26.29 -8.16
C ASP A 416 65.43 26.83 -9.05
N TRP A 417 64.29 27.22 -8.47
CA TRP A 417 63.23 27.93 -9.20
C TRP A 417 63.69 29.26 -9.80
N ASN A 418 64.68 29.94 -9.20
CA ASN A 418 65.23 31.17 -9.74
C ASN A 418 65.95 30.93 -11.08
N LYS A 419 66.57 29.75 -11.26
CA LYS A 419 67.28 29.36 -12.51
C LYS A 419 66.38 29.32 -13.73
N LEU A 420 65.05 29.23 -13.55
CA LEU A 420 64.08 29.27 -14.65
C LEU A 420 64.10 30.61 -15.41
N ALA A 421 64.51 31.70 -14.77
CA ALA A 421 64.61 33.02 -15.41
C ALA A 421 65.69 33.10 -16.49
N ASP A 422 66.77 32.31 -16.34
CA ASP A 422 67.95 32.30 -17.20
C ASP A 422 67.82 31.36 -18.41
N LEU A 423 66.74 30.57 -18.48
CA LEU A 423 66.44 29.71 -19.63
C LEU A 423 65.90 30.54 -20.80
N ALA A 424 66.30 30.18 -22.04
CA ALA A 424 65.97 30.95 -23.25
C ALA A 424 64.45 31.16 -23.48
N ASP A 425 63.63 30.16 -23.15
CA ASP A 425 62.17 30.21 -23.20
C ASP A 425 61.52 30.44 -21.81
N GLN A 426 62.34 30.72 -20.78
CA GLN A 426 61.98 30.82 -19.36
C GLN A 426 61.21 29.61 -18.80
N LYS A 427 61.43 28.42 -19.37
CA LYS A 427 60.73 27.17 -19.03
C LYS A 427 61.62 25.95 -19.16
N THR A 428 61.32 24.88 -18.42
CA THR A 428 61.99 23.57 -18.55
C THR A 428 61.55 22.82 -19.82
N GLY A 429 62.25 21.73 -20.14
CA GLY A 429 61.65 20.65 -20.94
C GLY A 429 60.53 19.95 -20.17
N THR A 430 59.87 18.98 -20.82
CA THR A 430 58.88 18.12 -20.17
C THR A 430 59.54 16.96 -19.44
N GLY A 431 58.99 16.56 -18.28
CA GLY A 431 59.44 15.40 -17.52
C GLY A 431 58.27 14.52 -17.08
N THR A 432 58.57 13.31 -16.57
CA THR A 432 57.56 12.45 -15.92
C THR A 432 57.39 12.90 -14.47
N ILE A 433 56.47 13.84 -14.27
CA ILE A 433 56.27 14.51 -12.99
C ILE A 433 55.12 13.85 -12.23
N LYS A 434 55.37 13.50 -10.96
CA LYS A 434 54.34 13.17 -9.97
C LYS A 434 53.99 14.43 -9.17
N LEU A 435 52.71 14.80 -9.19
CA LEU A 435 52.13 15.84 -8.34
C LEU A 435 51.25 15.14 -7.28
N ARG A 436 51.63 15.29 -6.01
CA ARG A 436 51.00 14.61 -4.87
C ARG A 436 50.31 15.62 -3.94
N GLY A 437 49.23 15.21 -3.29
CA GLY A 437 48.47 16.05 -2.36
C GLY A 437 49.05 16.06 -0.94
N SER A 438 48.58 17.00 -0.11
CA SER A 438 48.97 17.11 1.31
C SER A 438 48.59 15.90 2.17
N GLN A 439 49.01 15.92 3.44
CA GLN A 439 48.68 14.88 4.43
C GLN A 439 47.25 14.99 5.02
N GLU A 440 46.60 16.15 4.89
CA GLU A 440 45.34 16.47 5.58
C GLU A 440 44.13 16.44 4.62
N ASN A 441 44.00 15.36 3.85
CA ASN A 441 42.90 15.13 2.87
C ASN A 441 41.54 14.88 3.57
N TYR A 442 40.97 15.90 4.22
CA TYR A 442 39.63 15.86 4.80
C TYR A 442 38.54 15.96 3.74
N ILE A 443 37.67 14.95 3.69
CA ILE A 443 36.32 15.10 3.17
C ILE A 443 35.57 15.97 4.20
N GLY A 444 35.14 17.16 3.75
CA GLY A 444 34.94 18.35 4.59
C GLY A 444 33.82 18.33 5.64
N TRP A 445 33.53 19.51 6.19
CA TRP A 445 32.52 19.65 7.27
C TRP A 445 31.08 19.52 6.75
N PHE A 446 30.44 18.38 7.01
CA PHE A 446 29.01 18.16 6.76
C PHE A 446 28.21 18.30 8.05
N THR A 447 27.09 19.02 8.02
CA THR A 447 26.16 19.17 9.15
C THR A 447 24.93 18.29 8.98
N ILE A 448 24.46 17.63 10.04
CA ILE A 448 23.12 17.02 10.11
C ILE A 448 22.30 17.75 11.17
N GLU A 449 21.31 18.51 10.71
CA GLU A 449 20.32 19.18 11.55
C GLU A 449 19.34 18.16 12.15
N SER A 450 19.61 17.69 13.37
CA SER A 450 18.75 16.75 14.08
C SER A 450 18.65 17.09 15.56
N GLN A 451 17.63 17.85 15.94
CA GLN A 451 17.42 18.35 17.31
C GLN A 451 17.38 17.27 18.40
N LYS A 452 17.10 16.00 18.03
CA LYS A 452 17.01 14.87 18.96
C LYS A 452 18.19 13.90 18.88
N ALA A 453 19.17 14.13 17.99
CA ALA A 453 20.27 13.18 17.83
C ALA A 453 21.11 13.07 19.11
N THR A 454 21.38 11.84 19.52
CA THR A 454 22.25 11.45 20.64
C THR A 454 23.46 10.62 20.17
N GLY A 455 23.56 10.37 18.87
CA GLY A 455 24.62 9.59 18.24
C GLY A 455 24.85 9.97 16.79
N LEU A 456 26.02 9.58 16.27
CA LEU A 456 26.39 9.70 14.87
C LEU A 456 26.89 8.32 14.39
N LEU A 457 26.37 7.84 13.26
CA LEU A 457 26.79 6.60 12.60
C LEU A 457 27.44 6.98 11.27
N LEU A 458 28.71 6.63 11.10
CA LEU A 458 29.46 6.84 9.86
C LEU A 458 29.90 5.51 9.28
N ASN A 459 29.63 5.30 7.99
CA ASN A 459 29.88 4.05 7.29
C ASN A 459 30.94 4.24 6.21
N PHE A 460 31.90 3.32 6.15
CA PHE A 460 33.01 3.34 5.21
C PHE A 460 33.12 1.98 4.51
N GLN A 461 33.43 1.98 3.22
CA GLN A 461 33.49 0.76 2.41
C GLN A 461 34.64 0.81 1.40
N ALA A 462 35.49 -0.21 1.40
CA ALA A 462 36.37 -0.53 0.29
C ALA A 462 35.69 -1.59 -0.59
N LEU A 463 35.29 -1.23 -1.81
CA LEU A 463 34.49 -2.10 -2.68
C LEU A 463 35.27 -3.32 -3.21
N ASN A 464 36.56 -3.12 -3.47
CA ASN A 464 37.46 -4.13 -4.06
C ASN A 464 38.33 -4.86 -3.01
N GLY A 465 38.05 -4.68 -1.72
CA GLY A 465 38.89 -5.15 -0.63
C GLY A 465 40.04 -4.18 -0.28
N ILE A 466 40.98 -4.65 0.55
CA ILE A 466 42.13 -3.87 1.04
C ILE A 466 43.38 -4.77 1.07
N TYR A 467 44.13 -4.83 -0.03
CA TYR A 467 45.28 -5.73 -0.19
C TYR A 467 46.34 -5.17 -1.14
N GLN A 468 47.54 -5.77 -1.12
CA GLN A 468 48.54 -5.63 -2.17
C GLN A 468 49.00 -7.02 -2.60
N GLY A 469 48.82 -7.37 -3.88
CA GLY A 469 49.17 -8.70 -4.40
C GLY A 469 48.38 -9.82 -3.71
N SER A 470 48.97 -10.43 -2.68
CA SER A 470 48.35 -11.44 -1.80
C SER A 470 48.20 -10.98 -0.34
N ASP A 471 48.90 -9.93 0.06
CA ASP A 471 49.02 -9.48 1.45
C ASP A 471 47.84 -8.58 1.86
N ALA A 472 47.32 -8.80 3.06
CA ALA A 472 46.33 -7.90 3.65
C ALA A 472 46.97 -6.54 3.97
N LYS A 473 46.30 -5.46 3.58
CA LYS A 473 46.61 -4.10 4.03
C LYS A 473 45.47 -3.61 4.94
N PHE A 474 45.60 -2.40 5.46
CA PHE A 474 44.53 -1.75 6.23
C PHE A 474 44.38 -0.28 5.81
N VAL A 475 43.25 0.31 6.18
CA VAL A 475 42.97 1.75 6.02
C VAL A 475 42.48 2.31 7.36
N ASP A 476 43.22 3.27 7.90
CA ASP A 476 42.87 4.02 9.10
C ASP A 476 42.15 5.32 8.72
N ILE A 477 40.96 5.50 9.30
CA ILE A 477 40.07 6.63 9.01
C ILE A 477 39.87 7.42 10.30
N PHE A 478 40.31 8.67 10.30
CA PHE A 478 40.15 9.62 11.40
C PHE A 478 38.95 10.53 11.14
N VAL A 479 38.07 10.61 12.12
CA VAL A 479 36.82 11.39 12.10
C VAL A 479 36.91 12.47 13.17
N GLU A 480 36.48 13.69 12.81
CA GLU A 480 36.20 14.75 13.77
C GLU A 480 34.71 15.10 13.77
N TYR A 481 34.17 15.48 14.94
CA TYR A 481 32.79 15.92 15.08
C TYR A 481 32.61 17.00 16.17
N GLN A 482 31.61 17.86 15.99
CA GLN A 482 31.35 19.02 16.86
C GLN A 482 29.86 19.35 16.89
N GLN A 483 29.37 19.92 18.00
CA GLN A 483 27.99 20.41 18.09
C GLN A 483 27.75 21.61 17.17
N VAL A 484 26.55 21.72 16.62
CA VAL A 484 26.06 22.92 15.93
C VAL A 484 24.86 23.47 16.69
N LEU A 485 24.88 24.77 16.99
CA LEU A 485 23.79 25.49 17.64
C LEU A 485 23.40 26.67 16.77
N ASN A 486 22.13 26.74 16.34
CA ASN A 486 21.61 27.79 15.45
C ASN A 486 22.48 27.98 14.18
N GLY A 487 22.87 26.87 13.53
CA GLY A 487 23.77 26.86 12.37
C GLY A 487 25.25 27.17 12.68
N THR A 488 25.59 27.53 13.91
CA THR A 488 26.95 27.94 14.33
C THR A 488 27.67 26.79 15.06
N PRO A 489 28.85 26.33 14.59
CA PRO A 489 29.64 25.34 15.30
C PRO A 489 30.08 25.82 16.68
N THR A 490 29.88 25.00 17.72
CA THR A 490 30.08 25.40 19.13
C THR A 490 30.73 24.27 19.93
N GLY A 491 31.53 24.64 20.94
CA GLY A 491 32.17 23.69 21.87
C GLY A 491 33.39 22.97 21.29
N THR A 492 33.86 21.95 22.01
CA THR A 492 35.04 21.15 21.64
C THR A 492 34.82 20.36 20.35
N VAL A 493 35.85 20.27 19.50
CA VAL A 493 35.91 19.28 18.42
C VAL A 493 36.39 17.95 19.02
N TYR A 494 35.53 16.95 18.97
CA TYR A 494 35.82 15.58 19.37
C TYR A 494 36.36 14.79 18.17
N ASN A 495 37.05 13.69 18.42
CA ASN A 495 37.54 12.81 17.36
C ASN A 495 37.39 11.32 17.71
N GLN A 496 37.46 10.47 16.69
CA GLN A 496 37.45 9.01 16.79
C GLN A 496 38.10 8.39 15.54
N THR A 497 38.68 7.20 15.67
CA THR A 497 39.32 6.48 14.56
C THR A 497 38.65 5.12 14.34
N ILE A 498 38.59 4.66 13.09
CA ILE A 498 38.22 3.30 12.71
C ILE A 498 39.27 2.74 11.75
N ARG A 499 39.64 1.46 11.94
CA ARG A 499 40.50 0.72 11.01
C ARG A 499 39.66 -0.26 10.20
N LEU A 500 39.71 -0.16 8.88
CA LEU A 500 39.24 -1.21 7.98
C LEU A 500 40.41 -2.17 7.71
N ASN A 501 40.23 -3.46 7.98
CA ASN A 501 41.26 -4.47 7.78
C ASN A 501 40.94 -5.33 6.56
N GLY A 502 41.92 -5.50 5.67
CA GLY A 502 41.87 -6.48 4.60
C GLY A 502 41.92 -7.92 5.06
N LYS A 503 41.79 -8.84 4.11
CA LYS A 503 41.89 -10.29 4.31
C LYS A 503 42.89 -10.84 3.30
N ALA A 504 43.94 -11.52 3.77
CA ALA A 504 44.97 -12.06 2.88
C ALA A 504 44.36 -13.08 1.90
N ASN A 505 44.85 -13.08 0.66
CA ASN A 505 44.29 -13.87 -0.45
C ASN A 505 42.79 -13.67 -0.76
N ASN A 506 42.17 -12.58 -0.29
CA ASN A 506 40.75 -12.30 -0.52
C ASN A 506 40.52 -10.86 -1.03
N ARG A 507 39.63 -10.72 -2.02
CA ARG A 507 39.25 -9.49 -2.73
C ARG A 507 37.80 -9.08 -2.50
N ASP A 508 37.11 -9.71 -1.55
CA ASP A 508 35.79 -9.32 -1.06
C ASP A 508 35.79 -7.88 -0.53
N SER A 509 34.66 -7.18 -0.64
CA SER A 509 34.50 -5.84 -0.08
C SER A 509 34.69 -5.84 1.44
N VAL A 510 35.34 -4.79 1.94
CA VAL A 510 35.54 -4.54 3.38
C VAL A 510 34.73 -3.31 3.77
N GLY A 511 33.63 -3.51 4.51
CA GLY A 511 32.85 -2.44 5.11
C GLY A 511 33.10 -2.30 6.62
N GLY A 512 32.88 -1.09 7.16
CA GLY A 512 32.94 -0.83 8.60
C GLY A 512 32.10 0.37 9.02
N SER A 513 31.54 0.30 10.23
CA SER A 513 30.67 1.33 10.81
C SER A 513 31.21 1.87 12.12
N MET A 514 31.41 3.18 12.18
CA MET A 514 31.74 3.90 13.39
C MET A 514 30.44 4.36 14.07
N TRP A 515 30.04 3.67 15.13
CA TRP A 515 28.96 4.08 16.02
C TRP A 515 29.51 5.02 17.10
N ILE A 516 29.16 6.30 17.03
CA ILE A 516 29.55 7.35 17.98
C ILE A 516 28.35 7.68 18.87
N THR A 517 28.57 7.78 20.18
CA THR A 517 27.62 8.41 21.12
C THR A 517 28.03 9.87 21.31
N LEU A 518 27.10 10.80 21.11
CA LEU A 518 27.39 12.23 21.23
C LEU A 518 27.37 12.65 22.72
N PRO A 519 28.34 13.45 23.21
CA PRO A 519 28.32 14.00 24.56
C PRO A 519 27.33 15.17 24.73
N PHE A 520 26.49 15.40 23.73
CA PHE A 520 25.45 16.43 23.66
C PHE A 520 24.24 15.90 22.87
N THR A 521 23.09 16.55 23.00
CA THR A 521 21.93 16.30 22.14
C THR A 521 21.77 17.45 21.14
N GLY A 522 21.47 17.13 19.88
CA GLY A 522 21.16 18.12 18.85
C GLY A 522 21.96 17.97 17.56
N ALA A 523 22.00 19.05 16.77
CA ALA A 523 22.69 19.07 15.49
C ALA A 523 24.21 18.87 15.66
N VAL A 524 24.79 18.11 14.73
CA VAL A 524 26.20 17.74 14.72
C VAL A 524 26.79 18.01 13.34
N ARG A 525 28.01 18.55 13.31
CA ARG A 525 28.86 18.53 12.13
C ARG A 525 29.99 17.54 12.27
N PHE A 526 30.42 16.94 11.17
CA PHE A 526 31.53 16.00 11.12
C PHE A 526 32.38 16.17 9.85
N ARG A 527 33.62 15.69 9.89
CA ARG A 527 34.51 15.53 8.74
C ARG A 527 35.35 14.26 8.90
N ALA A 528 35.84 13.69 7.81
CA ALA A 528 36.62 12.44 7.83
C ALA A 528 37.81 12.47 6.88
N ARG A 529 38.91 11.81 7.24
CA ARG A 529 40.10 11.63 6.39
C ARG A 529 40.72 10.25 6.59
N ARG A 530 41.52 9.81 5.62
CA ARG A 530 42.45 8.68 5.79
C ARG A 530 43.76 9.17 6.43
N THR A 531 44.40 8.35 7.26
CA THR A 531 45.62 8.72 8.00
C THR A 531 46.84 7.85 7.73
N ASN A 532 46.69 6.67 7.11
CA ASN A 532 47.82 5.86 6.64
C ASN A 532 47.93 5.91 5.11
N ASP A 533 49.15 5.86 4.61
CA ASP A 533 49.45 5.60 3.20
C ASP A 533 49.89 4.13 3.05
N ASN A 534 49.59 3.53 1.89
CA ASN A 534 50.04 2.18 1.51
C ASN A 534 50.95 2.21 0.25
N GLY A 535 51.24 3.39 -0.30
CA GLY A 535 52.09 3.61 -1.48
C GLY A 535 51.32 3.65 -2.81
N ASP A 536 52.05 3.82 -3.93
CA ASP A 536 51.49 3.85 -5.29
C ASP A 536 51.90 2.62 -6.14
N ALA A 537 51.88 1.43 -5.52
CA ALA A 537 52.16 0.16 -6.20
C ALA A 537 51.01 -0.29 -7.12
N VAL A 538 51.36 -0.83 -8.30
CA VAL A 538 50.41 -1.21 -9.36
C VAL A 538 49.46 -2.36 -8.97
N ASP A 539 49.84 -3.16 -7.97
CA ASP A 539 49.07 -4.30 -7.45
C ASP A 539 48.34 -4.01 -6.13
N LEU A 540 48.34 -2.75 -5.68
CA LEU A 540 47.59 -2.27 -4.51
C LEU A 540 46.11 -2.09 -4.86
N SER A 541 45.22 -2.51 -3.98
CA SER A 541 43.80 -2.17 -3.99
C SER A 541 43.35 -1.80 -2.58
N ASP A 542 43.09 -0.52 -2.34
CA ASP A 542 42.61 -0.02 -1.05
C ASP A 542 41.62 1.16 -1.15
N GLU A 543 41.03 1.39 -2.34
CA GLU A 543 40.09 2.47 -2.59
C GLU A 543 38.90 2.38 -1.62
N THR A 544 38.92 3.27 -0.62
CA THR A 544 37.95 3.31 0.47
C THR A 544 37.08 4.54 0.33
N LYS A 545 35.76 4.35 0.40
CA LYS A 545 34.75 5.40 0.21
C LYS A 545 33.98 5.69 1.49
N PHE A 546 33.67 6.96 1.72
CA PHE A 546 32.72 7.40 2.73
C PHE A 546 31.32 7.09 2.21
N TYR A 547 30.77 5.96 2.67
CA TYR A 547 29.58 5.34 2.07
C TYR A 547 28.30 6.08 2.45
N THR A 548 28.02 6.23 3.74
CA THR A 548 26.83 6.90 4.28
C THR A 548 27.08 7.48 5.67
N ALA A 549 26.28 8.46 6.08
CA ALA A 549 26.36 9.09 7.40
C ALA A 549 24.96 9.41 7.94
N TYR A 550 24.71 9.11 9.22
CA TYR A 550 23.41 9.28 9.88
C TYR A 550 23.58 9.89 11.29
N ALA A 551 22.89 11.00 11.59
CA ALA A 551 22.70 11.41 12.98
C ALA A 551 21.46 10.69 13.52
N TYR A 552 21.55 10.09 14.70
CA TYR A 552 20.54 9.15 15.19
C TYR A 552 20.19 9.32 16.66
N HIS A 553 19.05 8.77 17.06
CA HIS A 553 18.68 8.55 18.46
C HIS A 553 17.87 7.26 18.62
N TYR A 554 17.80 6.71 19.83
CA TYR A 554 16.94 5.58 20.15
C TYR A 554 15.48 6.03 20.34
N LEU A 555 14.52 5.21 19.90
CA LEU A 555 13.09 5.49 20.08
C LEU A 555 12.66 5.27 21.54
N SER A 556 11.96 6.24 22.14
CA SER A 556 11.53 6.19 23.55
C SER A 556 10.13 5.61 23.78
N LYS A 557 9.18 5.73 22.83
CA LYS A 557 7.89 5.01 22.88
C LYS A 557 8.06 3.64 22.22
N LEU A 558 8.10 2.58 23.03
CA LEU A 558 8.24 1.20 22.56
C LEU A 558 6.93 0.41 22.52
N VAL A 559 5.87 0.90 23.18
CA VAL A 559 4.56 0.25 23.24
C VAL A 559 3.55 1.08 22.47
N TYR A 560 2.75 0.47 21.58
CA TYR A 560 1.74 1.17 20.77
C TYR A 560 0.35 0.57 20.94
N ASP A 561 -0.57 1.39 21.42
CA ASP A 561 -1.97 1.07 21.71
C ASP A 561 -2.83 0.86 20.46
N ASN A 562 -2.41 1.40 19.32
CA ASN A 562 -3.17 1.44 18.07
C ASN A 562 -2.34 1.14 16.81
N ARG A 563 -1.23 0.39 16.91
CA ARG A 563 -0.39 0.02 15.75
C ARG A 563 0.06 -1.42 15.85
N ILE A 564 0.14 -2.09 14.70
CA ILE A 564 0.81 -3.38 14.52
C ILE A 564 2.16 -3.08 13.88
N VAL A 565 3.24 -3.20 14.66
CA VAL A 565 4.56 -2.73 14.29
C VAL A 565 5.44 -3.89 13.85
N LEU A 566 6.12 -3.75 12.72
CA LEU A 566 7.09 -4.72 12.20
C LEU A 566 8.50 -4.16 12.34
N ARG A 567 9.43 -5.00 12.82
CA ARG A 567 10.87 -4.77 12.75
C ARG A 567 11.50 -5.81 11.85
N GLN A 568 12.43 -5.37 11.02
CA GLN A 568 13.19 -6.24 10.14
C GLN A 568 14.67 -5.88 10.14
N ARG A 569 15.51 -6.91 10.06
CA ARG A 569 16.94 -6.84 9.82
C ARG A 569 17.26 -7.73 8.61
N THR A 570 18.03 -7.24 7.65
CA THR A 570 18.50 -8.00 6.49
C THR A 570 20.02 -7.87 6.41
N GLN A 571 20.76 -8.99 6.36
CA GLN A 571 22.20 -9.00 6.08
C GLN A 571 22.45 -9.24 4.59
N ALA A 572 23.49 -8.63 4.02
CA ALA A 572 23.88 -8.74 2.62
C ALA A 572 24.51 -10.11 2.29
N THR A 573 23.68 -11.16 2.26
CA THR A 573 24.05 -12.48 1.75
C THR A 573 23.86 -12.56 0.23
N ARG A 574 24.53 -13.50 -0.45
CA ARG A 574 24.43 -13.69 -1.92
C ARG A 574 22.99 -13.90 -2.42
N ALA A 575 22.08 -14.40 -1.57
CA ALA A 575 20.67 -14.51 -1.90
C ALA A 575 19.95 -13.16 -1.72
N ALA A 576 20.21 -12.44 -0.62
CA ALA A 576 19.61 -11.14 -0.34
C ALA A 576 20.02 -10.04 -1.33
N THR A 577 21.25 -10.08 -1.86
CA THR A 577 21.74 -9.14 -2.89
C THR A 577 21.31 -9.51 -4.32
N ALA A 578 20.82 -10.75 -4.54
CA ALA A 578 20.25 -11.19 -5.82
C ALA A 578 18.75 -10.83 -5.98
N ILE A 579 18.10 -10.29 -4.95
CA ILE A 579 16.70 -9.86 -5.01
C ILE A 579 16.65 -8.43 -5.58
N GLU A 580 16.19 -8.31 -6.82
CA GLU A 580 16.05 -7.01 -7.50
C GLU A 580 15.00 -6.12 -6.81
N SER A 581 13.81 -6.68 -6.50
CA SER A 581 12.70 -5.98 -5.84
C SER A 581 12.61 -6.32 -4.35
N ARG A 582 13.08 -5.42 -3.48
CA ARG A 582 13.07 -5.59 -2.02
C ARG A 582 11.82 -4.95 -1.38
N GLN A 583 10.65 -5.45 -1.76
CA GLN A 583 9.36 -5.04 -1.19
C GLN A 583 8.85 -6.03 -0.14
N THR A 584 8.95 -5.68 1.13
CA THR A 584 8.43 -6.51 2.24
C THR A 584 6.91 -6.51 2.21
N ASN A 585 6.30 -7.70 2.21
CA ASN A 585 4.85 -7.89 2.23
C ASN A 585 4.47 -9.16 3.03
N CYS A 586 3.21 -9.29 3.40
CA CYS A 586 2.68 -10.41 4.18
C CYS A 586 1.18 -10.62 3.95
N ILE A 587 0.63 -11.74 4.41
CA ILE A 587 -0.81 -11.93 4.53
C ILE A 587 -1.23 -11.54 5.94
N ALA A 588 -2.12 -10.55 6.06
CA ALA A 588 -2.68 -10.07 7.31
C ALA A 588 -4.19 -10.28 7.35
N GLU A 589 -4.74 -10.66 8.50
CA GLU A 589 -6.16 -11.04 8.63
C GLU A 589 -6.77 -10.53 9.93
N SER A 590 -7.91 -9.83 9.85
CA SER A 590 -8.50 -9.09 10.96
C SER A 590 -9.00 -9.98 12.10
N LEU A 591 -8.55 -9.67 13.32
CA LEU A 591 -9.01 -10.29 14.56
C LEU A 591 -10.16 -9.48 15.15
N VAL A 592 -11.38 -9.97 15.04
CA VAL A 592 -12.63 -9.29 15.46
C VAL A 592 -13.39 -10.10 16.51
N TYR A 593 -14.32 -9.46 17.22
CA TYR A 593 -15.24 -10.18 18.11
C TYR A 593 -16.49 -10.60 17.35
N THR A 594 -16.78 -11.91 17.32
CA THR A 594 -18.04 -12.42 16.78
C THR A 594 -19.15 -12.37 17.84
N TYR A 595 -20.39 -12.29 17.36
CA TYR A 595 -21.62 -12.31 18.14
C TYR A 595 -22.60 -13.40 17.65
N ARG A 596 -22.15 -14.36 16.82
CA ARG A 596 -23.00 -15.37 16.16
C ARG A 596 -23.75 -16.30 17.14
N SER A 597 -23.30 -16.39 18.40
CA SER A 597 -23.98 -17.09 19.51
C SER A 597 -25.00 -16.21 20.27
N GLY A 598 -25.34 -15.03 19.74
CA GLY A 598 -26.13 -13.99 20.43
C GLY A 598 -25.35 -13.26 21.54
N THR A 599 -24.12 -13.67 21.83
CA THR A 599 -23.26 -13.08 22.87
C THR A 599 -21.86 -12.82 22.32
N LYS A 600 -21.18 -11.82 22.88
CA LYS A 600 -19.82 -11.44 22.45
C LYS A 600 -18.82 -12.54 22.80
N SER A 601 -17.99 -12.95 21.84
CA SER A 601 -16.86 -13.86 22.08
C SER A 601 -15.85 -13.32 23.13
N GLU A 602 -15.26 -14.22 23.91
CA GLU A 602 -14.29 -13.88 24.96
C GLU A 602 -13.02 -13.25 24.37
N SER A 603 -12.44 -13.92 23.36
CA SER A 603 -11.32 -13.43 22.57
C SER A 603 -11.78 -12.86 21.22
N ARG A 604 -10.88 -12.08 20.61
CA ARG A 604 -10.96 -11.81 19.16
C ARG A 604 -10.58 -13.08 18.39
N ILE A 605 -11.20 -13.30 17.24
CA ILE A 605 -10.93 -14.42 16.34
C ILE A 605 -10.66 -13.90 14.92
N PRO A 606 -9.90 -14.63 14.08
CA PRO A 606 -9.81 -14.30 12.66
C PRO A 606 -11.19 -14.42 12.01
N SER A 607 -11.65 -13.38 11.33
CA SER A 607 -12.88 -13.44 10.53
C SER A 607 -12.81 -12.49 9.34
N ARG A 608 -13.44 -12.93 8.25
CA ARG A 608 -13.72 -12.16 7.04
C ARG A 608 -15.22 -11.96 6.83
N PHE A 609 -16.04 -12.57 7.69
CA PHE A 609 -17.48 -12.65 7.55
C PHE A 609 -18.11 -11.29 7.84
N ILE A 610 -18.90 -10.79 6.89
CA ILE A 610 -19.37 -9.39 6.89
C ILE A 610 -20.09 -8.99 8.20
N PRO A 611 -20.96 -9.81 8.82
CA PRO A 611 -21.54 -9.50 10.13
C PRO A 611 -20.54 -9.13 11.22
N ASP A 612 -19.44 -9.89 11.37
CA ASP A 612 -18.43 -9.62 12.40
C ASP A 612 -17.68 -8.30 12.11
N LEU A 613 -17.36 -8.08 10.83
CA LEU A 613 -16.65 -6.89 10.35
C LEU A 613 -17.50 -5.62 10.52
N VAL A 614 -18.79 -5.68 10.17
CA VAL A 614 -19.78 -4.60 10.37
C VAL A 614 -19.88 -4.22 11.85
N ILE A 615 -19.96 -5.21 12.76
CA ILE A 615 -20.06 -4.95 14.19
C ILE A 615 -18.78 -4.31 14.74
N GLU A 616 -17.58 -4.77 14.35
CA GLU A 616 -16.32 -4.14 14.76
C GLU A 616 -16.24 -2.67 14.27
N LEU A 617 -16.54 -2.41 13.00
CA LEU A 617 -16.54 -1.06 12.41
C LEU A 617 -17.54 -0.12 13.10
N ALA A 618 -18.75 -0.61 13.36
CA ALA A 618 -19.83 0.13 13.99
C ALA A 618 -19.46 0.58 15.42
N LEU A 619 -18.90 -0.34 16.21
CA LEU A 619 -18.44 -0.08 17.58
C LEU A 619 -17.10 0.68 17.66
N HIS A 620 -16.37 0.82 16.55
CA HIS A 620 -15.04 1.43 16.56
C HIS A 620 -15.10 2.93 16.90
N LYS A 621 -14.32 3.34 17.91
CA LYS A 621 -14.31 4.70 18.50
C LYS A 621 -14.01 5.83 17.50
N LEU A 622 -13.39 5.52 16.36
CA LEU A 622 -13.01 6.48 15.34
C LEU A 622 -13.75 6.30 14.00
N ILE A 623 -14.55 5.23 13.82
CA ILE A 623 -15.31 4.96 12.59
C ILE A 623 -16.81 5.10 12.89
N GLY A 624 -17.53 4.01 13.18
CA GLY A 624 -19.00 4.07 13.32
C GLY A 624 -19.50 4.80 14.57
N ARG A 625 -18.77 4.72 15.70
CA ARG A 625 -19.13 5.34 16.99
C ARG A 625 -20.54 5.01 17.48
N THR A 626 -21.08 3.85 17.12
CA THR A 626 -22.41 3.39 17.52
C THR A 626 -22.37 2.51 18.77
N THR A 627 -23.55 2.10 19.26
CA THR A 627 -23.69 1.07 20.30
C THR A 627 -24.31 -0.21 19.72
N LEU A 628 -24.23 -1.33 20.44
CA LEU A 628 -24.91 -2.59 20.07
C LEU A 628 -26.44 -2.40 19.88
N ASN A 629 -27.05 -1.43 20.57
CA ASN A 629 -28.48 -1.11 20.44
C ASN A 629 -28.83 -0.46 19.09
N ASP A 630 -27.84 0.14 18.40
CA ASP A 630 -27.99 0.73 17.07
C ASP A 630 -27.70 -0.29 15.94
N ILE A 631 -27.63 -1.59 16.24
CA ILE A 631 -27.38 -2.68 15.28
C ILE A 631 -28.48 -3.75 15.48
N ASN A 632 -29.04 -4.29 14.40
CA ASN A 632 -29.88 -5.48 14.47
C ASN A 632 -29.04 -6.74 14.25
N ILE A 633 -28.36 -7.20 15.30
CA ILE A 633 -27.36 -8.28 15.25
C ILE A 633 -27.96 -9.59 14.70
N GLU A 634 -29.12 -10.00 15.20
CA GLU A 634 -29.83 -11.21 14.76
C GLU A 634 -30.19 -11.13 13.27
N LYS A 635 -30.77 -10.01 12.82
CA LYS A 635 -31.09 -9.81 11.40
C LYS A 635 -29.83 -9.78 10.54
N LEU A 636 -28.74 -9.19 11.04
CA LEU A 636 -27.45 -9.13 10.34
C LEU A 636 -26.89 -10.53 10.09
N TYR A 637 -26.81 -11.40 11.10
CA TYR A 637 -26.35 -12.79 10.89
C TYR A 637 -27.28 -13.53 9.91
N SER A 638 -28.60 -13.56 10.17
CA SER A 638 -29.55 -14.30 9.34
C SER A 638 -29.57 -13.90 7.85
N VAL A 639 -29.27 -12.64 7.52
CA VAL A 639 -29.22 -12.17 6.12
C VAL A 639 -27.95 -12.61 5.41
N PHE A 640 -26.84 -12.77 6.11
CA PHE A 640 -25.62 -13.33 5.51
C PHE A 640 -25.62 -14.86 5.53
N ASP A 641 -26.33 -15.49 6.46
CA ASP A 641 -26.68 -16.91 6.36
C ASP A 641 -27.59 -17.16 5.12
N ASP A 642 -28.63 -16.34 4.89
CA ASP A 642 -29.46 -16.35 3.66
C ASP A 642 -28.62 -16.24 2.36
N VAL A 643 -27.57 -15.40 2.36
CA VAL A 643 -26.66 -15.20 1.21
C VAL A 643 -25.86 -16.47 0.92
N VAL A 644 -25.29 -17.10 1.95
CA VAL A 644 -24.53 -18.35 1.81
C VAL A 644 -25.44 -19.48 1.33
N ASP A 645 -26.65 -19.61 1.88
CA ASP A 645 -27.63 -20.61 1.45
C ASP A 645 -28.12 -20.35 0.01
N TYR A 646 -28.28 -19.10 -0.41
CA TYR A 646 -28.73 -18.75 -1.76
C TYR A 646 -27.67 -19.02 -2.83
N PHE A 647 -26.42 -18.60 -2.62
CA PHE A 647 -25.33 -18.81 -3.59
C PHE A 647 -24.59 -20.15 -3.43
N GLY A 648 -24.70 -20.83 -2.29
CA GLY A 648 -23.99 -22.08 -2.01
C GLY A 648 -22.49 -21.93 -1.71
N SER A 649 -22.02 -20.73 -1.35
CA SER A 649 -20.61 -20.46 -1.05
C SER A 649 -20.45 -19.42 0.05
N GLU A 650 -19.67 -19.75 1.10
CA GLU A 650 -19.31 -18.82 2.18
C GLU A 650 -18.56 -17.59 1.66
N LYS A 651 -17.86 -17.70 0.53
CA LYS A 651 -17.13 -16.59 -0.10
C LYS A 651 -18.05 -15.43 -0.46
N MET A 652 -19.32 -15.69 -0.76
CA MET A 652 -20.30 -14.63 -1.06
C MET A 652 -20.70 -13.81 0.17
N ALA A 653 -20.31 -14.20 1.39
CA ALA A 653 -20.50 -13.44 2.63
C ALA A 653 -19.18 -12.96 3.28
N GLU A 654 -18.04 -13.11 2.60
CA GLU A 654 -16.76 -12.56 3.03
C GLU A 654 -16.47 -11.17 2.42
N PHE A 655 -15.78 -10.30 3.16
CA PHE A 655 -15.23 -9.05 2.66
C PHE A 655 -13.76 -8.88 3.06
N ASN A 656 -12.91 -8.52 2.08
CA ASN A 656 -11.45 -8.61 2.19
C ASN A 656 -10.79 -7.34 1.62
N TYR A 657 -10.56 -6.33 2.46
CA TYR A 657 -10.13 -4.99 2.01
C TYR A 657 -9.26 -4.24 3.03
N THR A 658 -8.47 -3.28 2.53
CA THR A 658 -7.69 -2.35 3.35
C THR A 658 -8.29 -0.95 3.23
N ILE A 659 -8.80 -0.40 4.34
CA ILE A 659 -9.27 0.99 4.40
C ILE A 659 -8.08 1.90 4.71
N ASP A 660 -7.69 2.73 3.75
CA ASP A 660 -6.61 3.71 3.90
C ASP A 660 -6.93 5.13 3.38
N ASP A 661 -8.16 5.39 2.89
CA ASP A 661 -8.65 6.76 2.78
C ASP A 661 -9.17 7.28 4.14
N LYS A 662 -8.84 8.55 4.41
CA LYS A 662 -9.27 9.34 5.56
C LYS A 662 -10.59 10.09 5.33
N ASN A 663 -11.02 10.24 4.08
CA ASN A 663 -12.28 10.92 3.74
C ASN A 663 -13.49 9.98 3.72
N GLN A 664 -13.24 8.67 3.54
CA GLN A 664 -14.25 7.63 3.45
C GLN A 664 -15.09 7.50 4.73
N SER A 665 -16.40 7.68 4.60
CA SER A 665 -17.37 7.57 5.68
C SER A 665 -17.68 6.13 6.08
N PHE A 666 -18.27 5.96 7.27
CA PHE A 666 -18.74 4.66 7.74
C PHE A 666 -19.85 4.09 6.84
N GLU A 667 -20.77 4.94 6.38
CA GLU A 667 -21.84 4.58 5.46
C GLU A 667 -21.32 4.15 4.06
N GLU A 668 -20.23 4.73 3.57
CA GLU A 668 -19.57 4.28 2.32
C GLU A 668 -18.86 2.94 2.51
N ILE A 669 -18.23 2.71 3.67
CA ILE A 669 -17.66 1.40 4.02
C ILE A 669 -18.78 0.34 4.06
N LEU A 670 -19.90 0.61 4.73
CA LEU A 670 -21.03 -0.33 4.79
C LEU A 670 -21.53 -0.70 3.39
N ARG A 671 -21.64 0.25 2.46
CA ARG A 671 -22.03 0.00 1.05
C ARG A 671 -21.07 -0.91 0.30
N MET A 672 -19.78 -0.80 0.57
CA MET A 672 -18.78 -1.69 -0.04
C MET A 672 -18.91 -3.12 0.50
N LEU A 673 -19.09 -3.30 1.82
CA LEU A 673 -19.37 -4.61 2.40
C LEU A 673 -20.68 -5.18 1.84
N ALA A 674 -21.69 -4.35 1.63
CA ALA A 674 -22.97 -4.75 1.06
C ALA A 674 -22.83 -5.24 -0.39
N GLY A 675 -22.22 -4.43 -1.25
CA GLY A 675 -22.11 -4.69 -2.69
C GLY A 675 -21.39 -6.00 -3.03
N VAL A 676 -20.40 -6.41 -2.23
CA VAL A 676 -19.65 -7.67 -2.41
C VAL A 676 -20.53 -8.92 -2.24
N SER A 677 -21.63 -8.81 -1.49
CA SER A 677 -22.60 -9.89 -1.27
C SER A 677 -23.92 -9.69 -2.00
N CYS A 678 -23.97 -8.72 -2.93
CA CYS A 678 -25.20 -8.21 -3.52
C CYS A 678 -26.27 -7.83 -2.47
N CYS A 679 -25.80 -7.39 -1.30
CA CYS A 679 -26.58 -6.90 -0.17
C CYS A 679 -26.49 -5.37 -0.09
N ASN A 680 -27.21 -4.77 0.87
CA ASN A 680 -27.41 -3.32 0.94
C ASN A 680 -27.49 -2.81 2.37
N ASP A 681 -26.94 -1.63 2.64
CA ASP A 681 -27.03 -0.97 3.93
C ASP A 681 -28.42 -0.39 4.17
N ARG A 682 -29.03 -0.74 5.31
CA ARG A 682 -30.32 -0.20 5.73
C ARG A 682 -30.25 0.32 7.16
N ARG A 683 -30.98 1.40 7.43
CA ARG A 683 -31.03 2.02 8.76
C ARG A 683 -32.42 2.54 9.10
N VAL A 684 -33.18 1.73 9.85
CA VAL A 684 -34.55 2.03 10.27
C VAL A 684 -34.60 2.04 11.80
N ASN A 685 -35.33 3.00 12.40
CA ASN A 685 -35.43 3.17 13.85
C ASN A 685 -34.04 3.17 14.54
N ARG A 686 -33.10 3.93 13.96
CA ARG A 686 -31.65 4.00 14.24
C ARG A 686 -30.84 2.72 13.96
N LYS A 687 -31.45 1.53 14.01
CA LYS A 687 -30.78 0.24 13.86
C LYS A 687 -30.26 0.02 12.45
N ILE A 688 -28.97 -0.33 12.36
CA ILE A 688 -28.32 -0.78 11.13
C ILE A 688 -28.62 -2.26 10.92
N TYR A 689 -29.00 -2.62 9.70
CA TYR A 689 -29.17 -3.99 9.22
C TYR A 689 -28.89 -4.05 7.71
N PHE A 690 -28.92 -5.24 7.13
CA PHE A 690 -28.69 -5.44 5.71
C PHE A 690 -29.89 -6.11 5.06
N GLU A 691 -30.08 -5.84 3.76
CA GLU A 691 -31.03 -6.53 2.90
C GLU A 691 -30.30 -7.06 1.66
N PHE A 692 -30.50 -8.34 1.35
CA PHE A 692 -29.88 -9.04 0.21
C PHE A 692 -30.43 -8.56 -1.15
N GLU A 693 -30.19 -9.27 -2.26
CA GLU A 693 -30.81 -9.07 -3.56
C GLU A 693 -30.89 -10.36 -4.38
N LYS A 694 -32.06 -10.68 -4.97
CA LYS A 694 -32.38 -11.88 -5.75
C LYS A 694 -33.72 -11.73 -6.50
N SER A 695 -34.18 -12.80 -7.16
CA SER A 695 -35.41 -12.89 -7.99
C SER A 695 -36.74 -12.78 -7.24
N ASP A 696 -37.05 -13.71 -6.33
CA ASP A 696 -38.43 -14.05 -5.88
C ASP A 696 -39.01 -13.09 -4.80
N ARG A 697 -38.89 -11.78 -5.04
CA ARG A 697 -38.92 -10.71 -4.04
C ARG A 697 -40.23 -9.87 -4.10
N GLU A 698 -41.18 -10.19 -3.21
CA GLU A 698 -42.56 -9.67 -3.17
C GLU A 698 -42.68 -8.14 -3.04
N PRO A 699 -43.58 -7.46 -3.79
CA PRO A 699 -43.79 -6.01 -3.73
C PRO A 699 -44.15 -5.50 -2.32
N PHE A 700 -43.38 -4.52 -1.84
CA PHE A 700 -43.47 -3.93 -0.50
C PHE A 700 -44.55 -2.83 -0.42
N LEU A 701 -44.91 -2.23 -1.56
CA LEU A 701 -45.93 -1.18 -1.64
C LEU A 701 -46.53 -1.11 -3.06
N LEU A 702 -47.80 -0.73 -3.14
CA LEU A 702 -48.54 -0.45 -4.38
C LEU A 702 -48.68 1.07 -4.55
N PHE A 703 -47.97 1.64 -5.53
CA PHE A 703 -48.09 3.03 -5.92
C PHE A 703 -49.16 3.23 -7.01
N ASN A 704 -50.26 3.89 -6.65
CA ASN A 704 -51.36 4.26 -7.55
C ASN A 704 -51.68 5.76 -7.45
N HIS A 705 -52.70 6.23 -8.18
CA HIS A 705 -53.02 7.67 -8.24
C HIS A 705 -53.42 8.33 -6.90
N ARG A 706 -53.61 7.56 -5.81
CA ARG A 706 -53.93 8.08 -4.46
C ARG A 706 -52.67 8.47 -3.68
N ASN A 707 -51.62 7.65 -3.75
CA ASN A 707 -50.35 7.89 -3.04
C ASN A 707 -49.25 8.49 -3.95
N LYS A 708 -49.42 8.46 -5.28
CA LYS A 708 -48.66 9.26 -6.24
C LYS A 708 -49.21 10.69 -6.35
N LYS A 709 -48.32 11.64 -6.58
CA LYS A 709 -48.64 13.05 -6.80
C LYS A 709 -49.05 13.27 -8.27
N ILE A 710 -50.26 13.79 -8.47
CA ILE A 710 -50.90 13.93 -9.78
C ILE A 710 -49.99 14.59 -10.83
N LYS A 711 -49.94 14.03 -12.05
CA LYS A 711 -49.13 14.49 -13.20
C LYS A 711 -47.61 14.58 -12.93
N THR A 712 -47.07 13.81 -11.98
CA THR A 712 -45.62 13.72 -11.76
C THR A 712 -44.97 12.45 -12.33
N GLU A 713 -45.74 11.45 -12.74
CA GLU A 713 -45.20 10.21 -13.31
C GLU A 713 -44.65 10.41 -14.73
N VAL A 714 -43.47 9.86 -14.98
CA VAL A 714 -42.78 9.83 -16.27
C VAL A 714 -42.19 8.45 -16.47
N ARG A 715 -42.71 7.69 -17.43
CA ARG A 715 -42.11 6.43 -17.90
C ARG A 715 -41.24 6.68 -19.14
N THR A 716 -40.08 6.06 -19.18
CA THR A 716 -39.12 6.12 -20.29
C THR A 716 -38.75 4.70 -20.71
N ILE A 717 -39.25 4.29 -21.86
CA ILE A 717 -38.92 3.01 -22.51
C ILE A 717 -37.60 3.18 -23.26
N ARG A 718 -36.65 2.28 -23.04
CA ARG A 718 -35.35 2.24 -23.72
C ARG A 718 -35.30 1.10 -24.73
N THR A 719 -35.01 1.44 -25.98
CA THR A 719 -34.74 0.47 -27.07
C THR A 719 -33.25 0.16 -27.23
N LYS A 720 -32.40 0.67 -26.34
CA LYS A 720 -30.94 0.46 -26.29
C LYS A 720 -30.44 0.45 -24.84
N PRO A 721 -29.35 -0.29 -24.54
CA PRO A 721 -28.70 -0.27 -23.23
C PRO A 721 -28.32 1.14 -22.75
N GLU A 722 -28.27 1.33 -21.42
CA GLU A 722 -27.81 2.60 -20.83
C GLU A 722 -26.42 2.99 -21.34
N ASN A 723 -26.26 4.26 -21.71
CA ASN A 723 -25.03 4.85 -22.29
C ASN A 723 -24.47 4.11 -23.52
N ASN A 724 -25.26 3.23 -24.14
CA ASN A 724 -24.83 2.24 -25.14
C ASN A 724 -23.65 1.38 -24.65
N TYR A 725 -23.65 0.97 -23.37
CA TYR A 725 -22.66 0.02 -22.87
C TYR A 725 -22.76 -1.33 -23.61
N ASP A 726 -21.64 -1.83 -24.11
CA ASP A 726 -21.55 -3.11 -24.83
C ASP A 726 -21.01 -4.27 -23.96
N GLY A 727 -20.64 -3.96 -22.71
CA GLY A 727 -20.16 -4.93 -21.73
C GLY A 727 -20.00 -4.38 -20.32
N VAL A 728 -19.42 -5.20 -19.45
CA VAL A 728 -18.94 -4.85 -18.10
C VAL A 728 -17.46 -5.20 -18.02
N GLU A 729 -16.68 -4.33 -17.38
CA GLU A 729 -15.27 -4.55 -17.07
C GLU A 729 -15.06 -4.35 -15.56
N LEU A 730 -14.81 -5.44 -14.83
CA LEU A 730 -14.69 -5.45 -13.36
C LEU A 730 -13.26 -5.81 -12.94
N THR A 731 -12.58 -4.93 -12.22
CA THR A 731 -11.23 -5.18 -11.66
C THR A 731 -11.31 -5.65 -10.20
N TYR A 732 -10.53 -6.66 -9.81
CA TYR A 732 -10.47 -7.19 -8.44
C TYR A 732 -9.10 -7.81 -8.13
N VAL A 733 -8.80 -8.12 -6.86
CA VAL A 733 -7.51 -8.71 -6.45
C VAL A 733 -7.69 -10.18 -6.10
N ASP A 734 -7.32 -11.07 -7.02
CA ASP A 734 -7.53 -12.51 -6.87
C ASP A 734 -6.59 -13.11 -5.82
N SER A 735 -7.14 -13.48 -4.66
CA SER A 735 -6.40 -14.06 -3.53
C SER A 735 -5.95 -15.51 -3.76
N GLU A 736 -6.62 -16.24 -4.65
CA GLU A 736 -6.30 -17.64 -4.98
C GLU A 736 -5.20 -17.70 -6.06
N ALA A 737 -5.13 -16.69 -6.94
CA ALA A 737 -4.05 -16.49 -7.90
C ALA A 737 -2.83 -15.69 -7.36
N GLY A 738 -2.66 -15.62 -6.04
CA GLY A 738 -1.46 -15.03 -5.41
C GLY A 738 -1.55 -13.54 -5.07
N TRP A 739 -2.76 -12.98 -4.98
CA TRP A 739 -3.06 -11.56 -4.71
C TRP A 739 -2.54 -10.63 -5.81
N ILE A 740 -2.96 -10.93 -7.04
CA ILE A 740 -2.72 -10.13 -8.24
C ILE A 740 -4.01 -9.46 -8.71
N GLU A 741 -3.92 -8.28 -9.31
CA GLU A 741 -5.06 -7.64 -9.96
C GLU A 741 -5.49 -8.45 -11.20
N LYS A 742 -6.80 -8.69 -11.34
CA LYS A 742 -7.42 -9.31 -12.50
C LYS A 742 -8.60 -8.48 -12.98
N THR A 743 -8.84 -8.51 -14.28
CA THR A 743 -10.01 -7.92 -14.92
C THR A 743 -10.93 -9.03 -15.43
N LEU A 744 -12.19 -9.03 -14.98
CA LEU A 744 -13.27 -9.79 -15.60
C LEU A 744 -13.93 -8.93 -16.68
N LYS A 745 -14.11 -9.48 -17.88
CA LYS A 745 -14.83 -8.85 -18.99
C LYS A 745 -16.05 -9.67 -19.38
N LEU A 746 -17.20 -9.01 -19.50
CA LEU A 746 -18.47 -9.61 -19.88
C LEU A 746 -19.14 -8.79 -20.99
N PRO A 747 -19.87 -9.41 -21.94
CA PRO A 747 -20.13 -10.85 -22.05
C PRO A 747 -18.93 -11.66 -22.59
N ASN A 748 -17.91 -11.00 -23.12
CA ASN A 748 -16.66 -11.61 -23.59
C ASN A 748 -15.54 -10.54 -23.68
N GLU A 749 -14.35 -10.93 -24.17
CA GLU A 749 -13.18 -10.05 -24.29
C GLU A 749 -13.32 -8.89 -25.32
N GLN A 750 -14.23 -8.99 -26.28
CA GLN A 750 -14.37 -8.07 -27.43
C GLN A 750 -15.35 -6.92 -27.14
N ILE A 751 -15.10 -6.19 -26.05
CA ILE A 751 -15.90 -5.04 -25.60
C ILE A 751 -15.17 -3.70 -25.84
N THR A 752 -15.91 -2.67 -26.24
CA THR A 752 -15.37 -1.37 -26.70
C THR A 752 -15.83 -0.18 -25.86
N ASN A 753 -17.02 -0.28 -25.27
CA ASN A 753 -17.61 0.71 -24.37
C ASN A 753 -18.16 0.00 -23.10
N PRO A 754 -17.31 -0.59 -22.26
CA PRO A 754 -17.77 -1.31 -21.08
C PRO A 754 -18.14 -0.38 -19.91
N LYS A 755 -19.14 -0.79 -19.12
CA LYS A 755 -19.38 -0.23 -17.79
C LYS A 755 -18.27 -0.74 -16.86
N ARG A 756 -17.37 0.17 -16.47
CA ARG A 756 -16.26 -0.12 -15.56
C ARG A 756 -16.73 -0.21 -14.11
N ILE A 757 -16.24 -1.21 -13.37
CA ILE A 757 -16.55 -1.47 -11.96
C ILE A 757 -15.23 -1.76 -11.22
N GLU A 758 -14.97 -1.04 -10.13
CA GLU A 758 -13.83 -1.35 -9.24
C GLU A 758 -14.33 -2.23 -8.09
N GLY A 759 -13.82 -3.46 -8.02
CA GLY A 759 -14.27 -4.54 -7.14
C GLY A 759 -13.70 -4.44 -5.73
N TYR A 760 -14.00 -3.37 -5.00
CA TYR A 760 -13.51 -3.20 -3.63
C TYR A 760 -13.99 -4.32 -2.71
N GLY A 761 -13.06 -4.99 -2.03
CA GLY A 761 -13.34 -6.12 -1.13
C GLY A 761 -13.59 -7.46 -1.82
N ILE A 762 -13.66 -7.47 -3.16
CA ILE A 762 -13.76 -8.68 -3.98
C ILE A 762 -12.37 -9.30 -4.09
N VAL A 763 -12.21 -10.54 -3.61
CA VAL A 763 -10.95 -11.29 -3.70
C VAL A 763 -11.06 -12.72 -4.24
N TYR A 764 -12.26 -13.07 -4.72
CA TYR A 764 -12.58 -14.38 -5.29
C TYR A 764 -13.26 -14.24 -6.65
N LYS A 765 -12.99 -15.19 -7.55
CA LYS A 765 -13.61 -15.24 -8.88
C LYS A 765 -15.13 -15.34 -8.82
N GLU A 766 -15.67 -16.10 -7.86
CA GLU A 766 -17.11 -16.26 -7.61
C GLU A 766 -17.83 -14.92 -7.40
N GLN A 767 -17.33 -14.11 -6.45
CA GLN A 767 -17.85 -12.76 -6.17
C GLN A 767 -17.80 -11.86 -7.42
N ALA A 768 -16.65 -11.84 -8.11
CA ALA A 768 -16.46 -11.06 -9.34
C ALA A 768 -17.44 -11.47 -10.45
N HIS A 769 -17.67 -12.77 -10.63
CA HIS A 769 -18.58 -13.35 -11.63
C HIS A 769 -20.02 -12.92 -11.35
N ILE A 770 -20.55 -13.17 -10.15
CA ILE A 770 -21.94 -12.83 -9.79
C ILE A 770 -22.21 -11.33 -9.94
N ILE A 771 -21.33 -10.48 -9.41
CA ILE A 771 -21.50 -9.02 -9.47
C ILE A 771 -21.38 -8.50 -10.91
N GLY A 772 -20.44 -9.06 -11.68
CA GLY A 772 -20.28 -8.75 -13.11
C GLY A 772 -21.52 -9.12 -13.92
N TRP A 773 -22.03 -10.34 -13.77
CA TRP A 773 -23.19 -10.81 -14.53
C TRP A 773 -24.47 -10.07 -14.13
N ARG A 774 -24.73 -9.86 -12.83
CA ARG A 774 -25.86 -9.01 -12.40
C ARG A 774 -25.78 -7.59 -12.97
N ALA A 775 -24.58 -7.00 -13.01
CA ALA A 775 -24.39 -5.68 -13.61
C ALA A 775 -24.64 -5.70 -15.13
N TRP A 776 -24.23 -6.75 -15.84
CA TRP A 776 -24.45 -6.93 -17.28
C TRP A 776 -25.91 -7.22 -17.62
N ASN A 777 -26.55 -8.16 -16.92
CA ASN A 777 -27.95 -8.51 -17.09
C ASN A 777 -28.85 -7.29 -16.84
N LYS A 778 -28.54 -6.46 -15.83
CA LYS A 778 -29.23 -5.17 -15.62
C LYS A 778 -29.03 -4.19 -16.78
N ILE A 779 -27.85 -4.13 -17.41
CA ILE A 779 -27.64 -3.31 -18.63
C ILE A 779 -28.48 -3.81 -19.82
N GLN A 780 -28.71 -5.14 -19.93
CA GLN A 780 -29.45 -5.75 -21.03
C GLN A 780 -30.98 -5.67 -20.86
N PHE A 781 -31.51 -5.98 -19.68
CA PHE A 781 -32.96 -6.15 -19.47
C PHE A 781 -33.68 -4.94 -18.82
N GLN A 782 -32.94 -3.87 -18.47
CA GLN A 782 -33.50 -2.58 -18.03
C GLN A 782 -34.16 -1.83 -19.21
N SER A 783 -35.40 -2.21 -19.51
CA SER A 783 -36.20 -1.72 -20.63
C SER A 783 -37.05 -0.51 -20.25
N VAL A 784 -37.55 -0.41 -19.02
CA VAL A 784 -38.41 0.70 -18.56
C VAL A 784 -37.77 1.40 -17.37
N ASN A 785 -37.83 2.73 -17.37
CA ASN A 785 -37.42 3.58 -16.26
C ASN A 785 -38.63 4.41 -15.86
N CYS A 786 -39.08 4.32 -14.62
CA CYS A 786 -40.20 5.10 -14.09
C CYS A 786 -39.68 6.17 -13.12
N ARG A 787 -40.33 7.33 -13.06
CA ARG A 787 -40.08 8.34 -12.02
C ARG A 787 -41.37 9.08 -11.69
N PHE A 788 -41.68 9.19 -10.40
CA PHE A 788 -42.84 9.95 -9.90
C PHE A 788 -42.50 10.63 -8.56
N SER A 789 -43.35 11.56 -8.14
CA SER A 789 -43.40 12.01 -6.74
C SER A 789 -44.55 11.31 -6.02
N CYS A 790 -44.36 10.99 -4.74
CA CYS A 790 -45.34 10.31 -3.88
C CYS A 790 -45.33 10.93 -2.48
N TYR A 791 -46.33 10.59 -1.66
CA TYR A 791 -46.53 11.17 -0.34
C TYR A 791 -45.75 10.42 0.78
N ALA A 792 -46.37 10.24 1.94
CA ALA A 792 -45.73 9.74 3.17
C ALA A 792 -45.32 8.26 3.07
N GLU A 793 -46.03 7.46 2.29
CA GLU A 793 -45.76 6.05 2.03
C GLU A 793 -44.41 5.86 1.32
N GLY A 794 -44.00 6.87 0.53
CA GLY A 794 -42.66 6.99 -0.02
C GLY A 794 -41.55 7.07 1.03
N GLU A 795 -41.84 7.35 2.31
CA GLU A 795 -40.86 7.28 3.39
C GLU A 795 -40.57 5.83 3.83
N LEU A 796 -41.49 4.88 3.61
CA LEU A 796 -41.35 3.47 4.02
C LEU A 796 -40.36 2.67 3.15
N VAL A 797 -40.38 2.89 1.84
CA VAL A 797 -39.55 2.16 0.86
C VAL A 797 -38.13 2.71 0.75
N GLY A 798 -37.13 1.84 0.73
CA GLY A 798 -35.75 2.14 0.32
C GLY A 798 -35.55 2.08 -1.19
N ALA A 799 -34.30 2.04 -1.65
CA ALA A 799 -34.01 1.72 -3.05
C ALA A 799 -33.96 0.20 -3.27
N THR A 800 -34.02 -0.25 -4.53
CA THR A 800 -34.54 -1.52 -5.09
C THR A 800 -35.63 -2.27 -4.34
N ASP A 801 -36.29 -1.67 -3.34
CA ASP A 801 -37.56 -2.22 -2.84
C ASP A 801 -38.51 -2.43 -4.02
N PRO A 802 -39.16 -3.61 -4.08
CA PRO A 802 -40.08 -3.94 -5.13
C PRO A 802 -41.33 -3.14 -4.86
N VAL A 803 -41.84 -2.47 -5.88
CA VAL A 803 -43.11 -1.79 -5.76
C VAL A 803 -43.92 -2.06 -7.01
N ALA A 804 -45.18 -2.43 -6.79
CA ALA A 804 -46.16 -2.38 -7.85
C ALA A 804 -46.45 -0.90 -8.13
N VAL A 805 -46.39 -0.48 -9.39
CA VAL A 805 -46.61 0.91 -9.81
C VAL A 805 -47.56 0.90 -10.98
N VAL A 806 -48.80 1.30 -10.74
CA VAL A 806 -49.82 1.47 -11.79
C VAL A 806 -49.34 2.49 -12.83
N ASP A 807 -49.63 2.31 -14.11
CA ASP A 807 -49.26 3.27 -15.16
C ASP A 807 -50.24 4.45 -15.24
N ASP A 808 -50.04 5.51 -14.45
CA ASP A 808 -50.85 6.74 -14.54
C ASP A 808 -50.56 7.57 -15.83
N THR A 809 -49.67 7.09 -16.72
CA THR A 809 -49.30 7.81 -17.96
C THR A 809 -50.09 7.37 -19.19
N ARG A 810 -50.83 6.25 -19.10
CA ARG A 810 -51.71 5.75 -20.17
C ARG A 810 -53.17 6.13 -19.92
N LEU A 811 -53.95 6.18 -21.01
CA LEU A 811 -55.41 5.97 -20.91
C LEU A 811 -55.67 4.48 -20.63
N ALA A 812 -56.80 4.15 -20.00
CA ALA A 812 -57.12 2.77 -19.67
C ALA A 812 -57.16 1.88 -20.92
N GLU A 813 -56.74 0.63 -20.76
CA GLU A 813 -56.64 -0.29 -21.88
C GLU A 813 -58.04 -0.77 -22.33
N THR A 814 -58.18 -1.11 -23.62
CA THR A 814 -59.47 -1.43 -24.26
C THR A 814 -60.23 -2.62 -23.66
N PHE A 815 -59.59 -3.36 -22.75
CA PHE A 815 -60.17 -4.49 -22.03
C PHE A 815 -61.00 -4.05 -20.80
N PHE A 816 -60.86 -2.79 -20.35
CA PHE A 816 -61.50 -2.25 -19.14
C PHE A 816 -62.76 -1.40 -19.41
N GLY A 817 -63.39 -1.60 -20.57
CA GLY A 817 -64.63 -0.91 -20.96
C GLY A 817 -64.35 0.30 -21.84
N ASP A 818 -64.93 1.47 -21.52
CA ASP A 818 -64.64 2.72 -22.22
C ASP A 818 -63.25 3.26 -21.80
N PRO A 819 -62.26 3.36 -22.71
CA PRO A 819 -60.91 3.84 -22.39
C PRO A 819 -60.85 5.29 -21.87
N SER A 820 -61.92 6.07 -22.03
CA SER A 820 -62.02 7.46 -21.59
C SER A 820 -62.65 7.64 -20.20
N GLU A 821 -63.33 6.62 -19.68
CA GLU A 821 -63.99 6.64 -18.37
C GLU A 821 -63.40 5.67 -17.34
N ALA A 822 -62.79 4.56 -17.79
CA ALA A 822 -62.23 3.55 -16.90
C ALA A 822 -60.94 4.02 -16.19
N ILE A 823 -60.82 3.76 -14.88
CA ILE A 823 -59.61 4.04 -14.09
C ILE A 823 -59.17 2.77 -13.36
N LEU A 824 -57.95 2.31 -13.64
CA LEU A 824 -57.44 1.00 -13.24
C LEU A 824 -57.01 0.87 -11.76
N SER A 825 -57.37 1.83 -10.90
CA SER A 825 -56.89 1.87 -9.50
C SER A 825 -57.76 2.75 -8.61
N GLY A 826 -57.53 2.70 -7.29
CA GLY A 826 -58.19 3.59 -6.32
C GLY A 826 -57.98 3.19 -4.86
N GLU A 827 -58.92 3.60 -4.02
CA GLU A 827 -59.10 3.15 -2.63
C GLU A 827 -60.44 2.40 -2.49
N VAL A 828 -60.52 1.42 -1.59
CA VAL A 828 -61.78 0.72 -1.27
C VAL A 828 -62.61 1.60 -0.33
N LEU A 829 -63.84 1.92 -0.74
CA LEU A 829 -64.77 2.78 0.02
C LEU A 829 -65.75 1.99 0.89
N ALA A 830 -66.15 0.80 0.44
CA ALA A 830 -67.02 -0.11 1.18
C ALA A 830 -66.65 -1.57 0.89
N TRP A 831 -66.92 -2.45 1.84
CA TRP A 831 -66.67 -3.89 1.75
C TRP A 831 -67.82 -4.65 2.43
N ASN A 832 -68.47 -5.54 1.69
CA ASN A 832 -69.57 -6.39 2.17
C ASN A 832 -69.43 -7.80 1.55
N GLY A 833 -69.08 -8.78 2.37
CA GLY A 833 -68.88 -10.15 1.91
C GLY A 833 -67.68 -10.29 0.96
N LEU A 834 -67.94 -10.81 -0.23
CA LEU A 834 -66.99 -10.84 -1.34
C LEU A 834 -67.09 -9.61 -2.26
N SER A 835 -68.02 -8.69 -2.02
CA SER A 835 -68.22 -7.48 -2.80
C SER A 835 -67.47 -6.29 -2.19
N ILE A 836 -66.80 -5.50 -3.02
CA ILE A 836 -66.15 -4.25 -2.65
C ILE A 836 -66.61 -3.12 -3.58
N THR A 837 -66.73 -1.91 -3.04
CA THR A 837 -66.99 -0.70 -3.81
C THR A 837 -65.70 0.14 -3.84
N GLY A 838 -65.13 0.31 -5.03
CA GLY A 838 -63.94 1.12 -5.26
C GLY A 838 -64.26 2.62 -5.41
N SER A 839 -63.23 3.46 -5.30
CA SER A 839 -63.35 4.91 -5.40
C SER A 839 -63.45 5.49 -6.82
N GLN A 840 -63.32 4.66 -7.85
CA GLN A 840 -63.29 5.09 -9.26
C GLN A 840 -64.09 4.12 -10.14
N PRO A 841 -64.68 4.58 -11.26
CA PRO A 841 -65.36 3.70 -12.19
C PRO A 841 -64.37 2.87 -13.02
N CYS A 842 -64.66 1.58 -13.20
CA CYS A 842 -63.95 0.68 -14.11
C CYS A 842 -64.89 -0.48 -14.51
N LYS A 843 -64.90 -0.83 -15.80
CA LYS A 843 -65.89 -1.77 -16.37
C LYS A 843 -65.22 -2.95 -17.07
N LEU A 844 -64.92 -3.98 -16.29
CA LEU A 844 -64.25 -5.19 -16.74
C LEU A 844 -64.98 -5.83 -17.93
N SER A 845 -64.26 -6.10 -19.03
CA SER A 845 -64.79 -6.87 -20.16
C SER A 845 -65.13 -8.31 -19.76
N THR A 846 -66.04 -8.94 -20.49
CA THR A 846 -66.36 -10.38 -20.35
C THR A 846 -65.42 -11.28 -21.16
N GLU A 847 -64.52 -10.70 -21.97
CA GLU A 847 -63.61 -11.44 -22.85
C GLU A 847 -62.25 -11.75 -22.20
N HIS A 848 -61.95 -11.16 -21.03
CA HIS A 848 -60.67 -11.29 -20.34
C HIS A 848 -60.86 -11.67 -18.86
N SER A 849 -59.86 -12.34 -18.28
CA SER A 849 -59.77 -12.57 -16.84
C SER A 849 -58.96 -11.44 -16.20
N PHE A 850 -59.44 -10.94 -15.06
CA PHE A 850 -58.84 -9.83 -14.32
C PHE A 850 -58.47 -10.25 -12.91
N VAL A 851 -57.43 -9.62 -12.38
CA VAL A 851 -57.08 -9.68 -10.96
C VAL A 851 -57.12 -8.27 -10.37
N ILE A 852 -57.50 -8.19 -9.10
CA ILE A 852 -57.32 -7.00 -8.27
C ILE A 852 -56.15 -7.25 -7.32
N HIS A 853 -55.27 -6.26 -7.23
CA HIS A 853 -54.16 -6.20 -6.28
C HIS A 853 -54.61 -5.33 -5.11
N LEU A 854 -54.75 -5.88 -3.90
CA LEU A 854 -55.21 -5.16 -2.71
C LEU A 854 -54.05 -4.98 -1.73
N GLN A 855 -53.62 -3.74 -1.49
CA GLN A 855 -52.61 -3.50 -0.45
C GLN A 855 -53.27 -3.56 0.94
N LEU A 856 -52.90 -4.59 1.69
CA LEU A 856 -53.40 -4.86 3.04
C LEU A 856 -52.65 -4.03 4.10
N LYS A 857 -53.16 -4.06 5.33
CA LYS A 857 -52.63 -3.26 6.46
C LYS A 857 -51.26 -3.72 6.95
N SER A 858 -50.83 -4.96 6.66
CA SER A 858 -49.45 -5.41 6.82
C SER A 858 -48.46 -4.84 5.78
N GLY A 859 -48.97 -4.29 4.68
CA GLY A 859 -48.19 -3.96 3.47
C GLY A 859 -48.17 -5.06 2.41
N TYR A 860 -48.64 -6.28 2.73
CA TYR A 860 -48.78 -7.35 1.75
C TYR A 860 -49.78 -6.95 0.64
N ILE A 861 -49.49 -7.33 -0.61
CA ILE A 861 -50.36 -7.07 -1.75
C ILE A 861 -51.05 -8.37 -2.13
N ASP A 862 -52.35 -8.45 -1.82
CA ASP A 862 -53.15 -9.64 -2.02
C ASP A 862 -53.75 -9.64 -3.44
N ILE A 863 -53.32 -10.61 -4.25
CA ILE A 863 -53.75 -10.75 -5.65
C ILE A 863 -54.94 -11.70 -5.71
N ILE A 864 -56.09 -11.19 -6.15
CA ILE A 864 -57.36 -11.92 -6.15
C ILE A 864 -58.03 -11.82 -7.53
N PRO A 865 -58.41 -12.93 -8.19
CA PRO A 865 -59.24 -12.88 -9.39
C PRO A 865 -60.57 -12.16 -9.12
N VAL A 866 -61.04 -11.35 -10.06
CA VAL A 866 -62.12 -10.38 -9.83
C VAL A 866 -63.11 -10.31 -10.99
N THR A 867 -64.39 -10.08 -10.67
CA THR A 867 -65.47 -9.91 -11.65
C THR A 867 -66.30 -8.65 -11.37
N GLN A 868 -67.04 -8.15 -12.36
CA GLN A 868 -67.77 -6.88 -12.23
C GLN A 868 -68.96 -6.98 -11.25
N GLY A 869 -69.01 -6.08 -10.28
CA GLY A 869 -70.13 -5.88 -9.35
C GLY A 869 -71.33 -5.15 -9.98
N PRO A 870 -72.39 -4.81 -9.21
CA PRO A 870 -73.64 -4.30 -9.76
C PRO A 870 -73.52 -2.93 -10.46
N THR A 871 -72.61 -2.07 -10.06
CA THR A 871 -72.27 -0.82 -10.77
C THR A 871 -70.85 -0.86 -11.35
N ASP A 872 -70.49 0.15 -12.14
CA ASP A 872 -69.12 0.33 -12.63
C ASP A 872 -68.12 0.71 -11.51
N PHE A 873 -68.56 0.90 -10.25
CA PHE A 873 -67.68 1.09 -9.08
C PHE A 873 -67.50 -0.18 -8.23
N ASP A 874 -68.30 -1.23 -8.47
CA ASP A 874 -68.32 -2.41 -7.62
C ASP A 874 -67.56 -3.58 -8.26
N PHE A 875 -66.90 -4.38 -7.43
CA PHE A 875 -66.13 -5.56 -7.85
C PHE A 875 -66.41 -6.74 -6.91
N VAL A 876 -66.38 -7.96 -7.43
CA VAL A 876 -66.64 -9.21 -6.68
C VAL A 876 -65.39 -10.09 -6.71
N LEU A 877 -64.90 -10.42 -5.51
CA LEU A 877 -63.65 -11.13 -5.26
C LEU A 877 -63.84 -12.66 -5.30
N ALA A 878 -63.00 -13.36 -6.06
CA ALA A 878 -63.05 -14.83 -6.19
C ALA A 878 -62.77 -15.61 -4.88
N ARG A 879 -62.23 -14.94 -3.86
CA ARG A 879 -62.02 -15.47 -2.50
C ARG A 879 -61.99 -14.33 -1.47
N PRO A 880 -62.13 -14.64 -0.18
CA PRO A 880 -61.78 -13.73 0.91
C PRO A 880 -60.36 -13.14 0.76
N PRO A 881 -60.16 -11.86 1.06
CA PRO A 881 -58.83 -11.29 1.32
C PRO A 881 -58.14 -11.95 2.50
N VAL A 882 -56.81 -11.99 2.52
CA VAL A 882 -56.04 -12.64 3.61
C VAL A 882 -55.94 -11.82 4.90
N GLU A 883 -56.31 -10.54 4.88
CA GLU A 883 -56.51 -9.68 6.07
C GLU A 883 -57.77 -8.83 5.91
N ALA A 884 -58.30 -8.26 6.99
CA ALA A 884 -59.43 -7.35 6.93
C ALA A 884 -59.06 -6.04 6.19
N LEU A 885 -59.87 -5.68 5.19
CA LEU A 885 -59.70 -4.45 4.40
C LEU A 885 -60.01 -3.20 5.23
N VAL A 886 -59.31 -2.10 4.96
CA VAL A 886 -59.49 -0.82 5.66
C VAL A 886 -60.31 0.12 4.78
N THR A 887 -61.56 0.38 5.17
CA THR A 887 -62.50 1.27 4.44
C THR A 887 -62.70 2.64 5.08
N GLU A 888 -62.27 2.80 6.34
CA GLU A 888 -62.43 4.03 7.13
C GLU A 888 -61.08 4.65 7.51
N GLY A 889 -61.08 5.97 7.74
CA GLY A 889 -59.88 6.75 8.08
C GLY A 889 -59.15 7.35 6.87
N GLU A 890 -58.01 7.98 7.15
CA GLU A 890 -57.18 8.73 6.17
C GLU A 890 -56.38 7.80 5.24
N VAL A 891 -56.11 6.55 5.64
CA VAL A 891 -55.36 5.57 4.85
C VAL A 891 -56.19 4.29 4.75
N LYS A 892 -56.80 4.09 3.59
CA LYS A 892 -57.63 2.93 3.25
C LYS A 892 -56.83 1.91 2.45
N THR A 893 -57.36 0.71 2.29
CA THR A 893 -56.85 -0.28 1.32
C THR A 893 -56.86 0.34 -0.08
N VAL A 894 -55.67 0.49 -0.66
CA VAL A 894 -55.51 0.90 -2.07
C VAL A 894 -55.52 -0.32 -2.98
N TYR A 895 -56.03 -0.13 -4.21
CA TYR A 895 -56.13 -1.19 -5.21
C TYR A 895 -55.58 -0.80 -6.58
N SER A 896 -55.23 -1.82 -7.37
CA SER A 896 -55.08 -1.74 -8.83
C SER A 896 -55.72 -2.96 -9.50
N LEU A 897 -56.08 -2.81 -10.77
CA LEU A 897 -56.72 -3.83 -11.61
C LEU A 897 -55.83 -4.12 -12.82
N THR A 898 -55.45 -5.38 -13.02
CA THR A 898 -54.69 -5.83 -14.22
C THR A 898 -55.41 -6.99 -14.89
N THR A 899 -55.12 -7.25 -16.16
CA THR A 899 -55.42 -8.56 -16.74
C THR A 899 -54.50 -9.62 -16.14
N ASP A 900 -54.95 -10.88 -16.17
CA ASP A 900 -54.24 -12.01 -15.55
C ASP A 900 -52.87 -12.30 -16.21
N ASP A 901 -52.70 -11.93 -17.48
CA ASP A 901 -51.48 -12.12 -18.28
C ASP A 901 -50.43 -11.01 -18.10
N ARG A 902 -50.72 -9.94 -17.34
CA ARG A 902 -49.88 -8.73 -17.26
C ARG A 902 -49.61 -8.25 -15.83
N GLN A 903 -49.71 -9.15 -14.85
CA GLN A 903 -49.45 -8.86 -13.44
C GLN A 903 -48.04 -8.29 -13.18
N ASP A 904 -47.03 -8.77 -13.93
CA ASP A 904 -45.63 -8.36 -13.76
C ASP A 904 -45.26 -7.00 -14.38
N GLU A 905 -46.09 -6.44 -15.29
CA GLU A 905 -45.74 -5.18 -15.99
C GLU A 905 -45.68 -3.95 -15.07
N ASP A 906 -46.38 -4.01 -13.94
CA ASP A 906 -46.37 -2.96 -12.92
C ASP A 906 -45.25 -3.17 -11.87
N LEU A 907 -44.41 -4.22 -11.95
CA LEU A 907 -43.36 -4.45 -10.95
C LEU A 907 -42.08 -3.66 -11.25
N PHE A 908 -41.70 -2.78 -10.31
CA PHE A 908 -40.50 -1.94 -10.42
C PHE A 908 -39.55 -2.12 -9.23
N LEU A 909 -38.25 -2.12 -9.53
CA LEU A 909 -37.18 -1.90 -8.57
C LEU A 909 -36.93 -0.40 -8.42
N ILE A 910 -37.07 0.16 -7.23
CA ILE A 910 -36.60 1.53 -6.97
C ILE A 910 -35.08 1.60 -7.28
N THR A 911 -34.59 2.71 -7.82
CA THR A 911 -33.14 2.98 -7.90
C THR A 911 -32.77 4.15 -7.01
N LYS A 912 -33.56 5.22 -7.02
CA LYS A 912 -33.25 6.43 -6.28
C LYS A 912 -34.46 6.96 -5.56
N LYS A 913 -34.31 7.18 -4.25
CA LYS A 913 -35.24 7.94 -3.42
C LYS A 913 -34.61 9.29 -3.07
N ARG A 914 -35.38 10.36 -3.19
CA ARG A 914 -34.98 11.72 -2.85
C ARG A 914 -36.13 12.42 -2.15
N ARG A 915 -35.88 13.01 -0.99
CA ARG A 915 -36.87 13.87 -0.32
C ARG A 915 -37.18 15.09 -1.20
N ALA A 916 -38.44 15.25 -1.56
CA ALA A 916 -38.94 16.38 -2.35
C ALA A 916 -39.54 17.48 -1.45
N GLY A 917 -40.14 17.10 -0.31
CA GLY A 917 -40.76 18.03 0.63
C GLY A 917 -40.98 17.45 2.04
N ILE A 918 -41.94 18.01 2.77
CA ILE A 918 -42.46 17.43 4.01
C ILE A 918 -43.47 16.36 3.59
N PHE A 919 -43.25 15.10 3.99
CA PHE A 919 -44.02 13.93 3.53
C PHE A 919 -44.15 13.83 1.99
N GLU A 920 -43.15 14.27 1.23
CA GLU A 920 -43.08 14.08 -0.23
C GLU A 920 -41.71 13.53 -0.65
N ASN A 921 -41.73 12.49 -1.49
CA ASN A 921 -40.56 11.80 -2.00
C ASN A 921 -40.61 11.68 -3.53
N GLU A 922 -39.52 12.05 -4.22
CA GLU A 922 -39.27 11.70 -5.61
C GLU A 922 -38.62 10.30 -5.66
N LEU A 923 -39.29 9.35 -6.30
CA LEU A 923 -38.78 8.01 -6.57
C LEU A 923 -38.42 7.89 -8.06
N THR A 924 -37.26 7.30 -8.35
CA THR A 924 -36.84 6.84 -9.68
C THR A 924 -36.64 5.34 -9.60
N LEU A 925 -37.10 4.59 -10.60
CA LEU A 925 -37.24 3.14 -10.60
C LEU A 925 -36.91 2.56 -11.99
N VAL A 926 -36.67 1.26 -12.03
CA VAL A 926 -36.49 0.44 -13.25
C VAL A 926 -37.40 -0.77 -13.20
N ASN A 927 -37.78 -1.35 -14.34
CA ASN A 927 -38.56 -2.60 -14.33
C ASN A 927 -37.85 -3.69 -13.50
N LEU A 928 -38.62 -4.45 -12.72
CA LEU A 928 -38.16 -5.74 -12.23
C LEU A 928 -38.05 -6.71 -13.43
N ASP A 929 -37.09 -7.62 -13.36
CA ASP A 929 -36.89 -8.66 -14.38
C ASP A 929 -36.11 -9.81 -13.73
N GLU A 930 -36.64 -11.04 -13.79
CA GLU A 930 -35.97 -12.22 -13.23
C GLU A 930 -34.60 -12.44 -13.88
N ARG A 931 -34.44 -12.06 -15.16
CA ARG A 931 -33.21 -12.29 -15.93
C ARG A 931 -32.03 -11.46 -15.42
N TYR A 932 -32.25 -10.45 -14.56
CA TYR A 932 -31.17 -9.82 -13.80
C TYR A 932 -30.36 -10.85 -12.97
N TYR A 933 -31.03 -11.91 -12.50
CA TYR A 933 -30.53 -12.91 -11.56
C TYR A 933 -30.20 -14.26 -12.21
N GLN A 934 -30.31 -14.39 -13.54
CA GLN A 934 -30.18 -15.67 -14.27
C GLN A 934 -28.84 -16.41 -14.06
N ASN A 935 -27.79 -15.71 -13.63
CA ASN A 935 -26.45 -16.24 -13.35
C ASN A 935 -26.19 -16.54 -11.87
N ASP A 936 -27.16 -16.29 -10.98
CA ASP A 936 -26.95 -16.45 -9.54
C ASP A 936 -26.71 -17.92 -9.13
N GLY A 937 -27.27 -18.85 -9.91
CA GLY A 937 -27.05 -20.29 -9.74
C GLY A 937 -25.67 -20.78 -10.20
N ASP A 938 -24.85 -19.96 -10.88
CA ASP A 938 -23.63 -20.40 -11.55
C ASP A 938 -22.60 -21.03 -10.59
N ILE A 939 -22.56 -20.56 -9.33
CA ILE A 939 -21.73 -21.15 -8.26
C ILE A 939 -22.21 -22.58 -7.95
N LYS A 940 -23.49 -22.76 -7.61
CA LYS A 940 -24.09 -24.08 -7.32
C LYS A 940 -24.00 -25.05 -8.49
N ASN A 941 -24.11 -24.52 -9.71
CA ASN A 941 -24.04 -25.27 -10.96
C ASN A 941 -22.59 -25.59 -11.40
N ASN A 942 -21.56 -25.14 -10.65
CA ASN A 942 -20.14 -25.31 -10.96
C ASN A 942 -19.75 -24.79 -12.36
N LEU A 943 -20.23 -23.58 -12.70
CA LEU A 943 -19.99 -22.91 -14.00
C LEU A 943 -18.88 -21.84 -13.94
N ILE A 944 -18.13 -21.76 -12.82
CA ILE A 944 -17.14 -20.72 -12.49
C ILE A 944 -15.78 -21.35 -12.24
#